data_AF-A0A1L3ESC2-F1
#
_entry.id   AF-A0A1L3ESC2-F1
#
_cell.length_a   1.000
_cell.length_b   1.000
_cell.length_c   1.000
_cell.angle_alpha   90.00
_cell.angle_beta   90.00
_cell.angle_gamma   90.00
#
_symmetry.space_group_name_H-M   'P 1'
#
loop_
_entity.id
_entity.type
_entity.pdbx_description
1 polymer ?
#
loop_
_entity_poly.entity_id
_entity_poly.type
_entity_poly.pdbx_seq_one_letter_code
_entity_poly.pdbx_strand_id
1 'polypeptide(L)'
;MGRNEGGAKRGLRIDMRRVLPLIGATLLIAGGAFCAWQAWLIADESDAAERTRLAQRQAVHDLGDLYATRHSQLMRAVTDPQVAAGIDDHAATAARLRALLPNTSNIEIYSGGLDEVVRANYREFGYAKAAQLMAALGATAAPLASSSVHGSERRLTVAEPVNADGAVRAWVWLEYPFDDIRQKFMASSPSSGRLELRQGNGGDSLMLEAVGSSSGELSPDGQQVPGTSLYIYAISPKAFIVIPHSEMLAVLLTLIGVGGGVLLLWARQRPQPVAEPEPEDVLVADVGRKPRLPPAPIPGLAAPSAHVAKPVARAPSVALDPAIFRAYDIRGIVGTQLTADIARRIGQAIGGLMNERGLREIVVGRDGRVSGAELAGALSDGLRAAGIDVIDLGAVPTPVAYFAAFHFGTGCAVSVTGSHNPPDHNGFKIVVGGETLAEGAIADLHRRIAEGRLEEDGLGTWREQSVIDAYVAKIAGDVSAERRLKVVVDAGNGVAGAVAPRVLEEIGCEVVPLYCDVDGTFPNHHPDPSDPRNLGDLIAAVHTIGADLGIAFDGDGDRMGVVTASGEIIYADRLLMLFAQDVLARNPGATVIFDVKCTGHLRRVIQESAGVPLMWRTGHSLIKAKMRETGAALAGEMSGHFFFADNNRWYGFDDGIYAAARLLEIVAGDLEERSVAALFEELPSSVSTPELRLPMEEGAPFRFIEAFRTSATFDDARVTTIDGIRVDWPDGWGLVRASNTSPALVFRFDADTAKALERVKQAFRQRLLAVDRSLVLPF
;
A
#
# COMPACT_ATOMS: atom_id res chain seq x y z
N MET A 1 21.46 -26.12 -87.54
CA MET A 1 20.23 -26.60 -88.22
C MET A 1 19.38 -27.31 -87.16
N GLY A 2 18.18 -26.79 -86.84
CA GLY A 2 17.12 -27.59 -86.19
C GLY A 2 16.88 -27.50 -84.67
N ARG A 3 15.98 -26.58 -84.30
CA ARG A 3 14.91 -26.62 -83.26
C ARG A 3 15.16 -26.34 -81.76
N ASN A 4 14.61 -25.18 -81.38
CA ASN A 4 14.01 -24.77 -80.10
C ASN A 4 12.88 -25.68 -79.61
N GLU A 5 12.75 -25.82 -78.29
CA GLU A 5 11.47 -25.92 -77.58
C GLU A 5 11.35 -24.78 -76.58
N GLY A 6 10.23 -24.05 -76.63
CA GLY A 6 9.94 -22.88 -75.81
C GLY A 6 9.10 -23.23 -74.58
N GLY A 7 9.57 -22.84 -73.40
CA GLY A 7 8.78 -22.83 -72.17
C GLY A 7 8.00 -21.52 -72.04
N ALA A 8 6.67 -21.58 -72.16
CA ALA A 8 5.76 -20.47 -71.88
C ALA A 8 5.45 -20.40 -70.37
N LYS A 9 5.78 -19.27 -69.72
CA LYS A 9 5.32 -18.95 -68.35
C LYS A 9 3.83 -18.62 -68.39
N ARG A 10 2.98 -19.51 -67.83
CA ARG A 10 1.57 -19.23 -67.53
C ARG A 10 1.49 -18.25 -66.34
N GLY A 11 0.97 -17.05 -66.56
CA GLY A 11 0.52 -16.16 -65.47
C GLY A 11 -0.80 -16.68 -64.91
N LEU A 12 -0.82 -17.06 -63.63
CA LEU A 12 -2.02 -17.49 -62.92
C LEU A 12 -2.90 -16.26 -62.63
N ARG A 13 -4.00 -16.05 -63.38
CA ARG A 13 -5.06 -15.10 -62.97
C ARG A 13 -5.91 -15.80 -61.92
N ILE A 14 -5.81 -15.37 -60.66
CA ILE A 14 -6.62 -15.88 -59.55
C ILE A 14 -8.02 -15.28 -59.66
N ASP A 15 -9.04 -16.12 -59.83
CA ASP A 15 -10.43 -15.72 -59.83
C ASP A 15 -10.90 -15.41 -58.41
N MET A 16 -10.93 -14.12 -58.06
CA MET A 16 -11.26 -13.64 -56.72
C MET A 16 -12.67 -14.05 -56.28
N ARG A 17 -13.60 -14.28 -57.21
CA ARG A 17 -14.98 -14.73 -56.90
C ARG A 17 -15.01 -16.16 -56.37
N ARG A 18 -14.03 -16.99 -56.69
CA ARG A 18 -13.89 -18.36 -56.18
C ARG A 18 -13.08 -18.44 -54.89
N VAL A 19 -12.19 -17.47 -54.66
CA VAL A 19 -11.27 -17.44 -53.52
C VAL A 19 -11.89 -16.75 -52.30
N LEU A 20 -12.67 -15.69 -52.48
CA LEU A 20 -13.28 -14.94 -51.37
C LEU A 20 -14.18 -15.81 -50.46
N PRO A 21 -15.06 -16.69 -50.99
CA PRO A 21 -15.89 -17.57 -50.15
C PRO A 21 -15.06 -18.63 -49.41
N LEU A 22 -13.93 -19.05 -49.99
CA LEU A 22 -13.00 -19.99 -49.36
C LEU A 22 -12.26 -19.34 -48.19
N ILE A 23 -11.80 -18.09 -48.36
CA ILE A 23 -11.20 -17.30 -47.27
C ILE A 23 -12.23 -17.07 -46.17
N GLY A 24 -13.44 -16.62 -46.51
CA GLY A 24 -14.52 -16.40 -45.55
C GLY A 24 -14.90 -17.66 -44.77
N ALA A 25 -15.04 -18.80 -45.45
CA ALA A 25 -15.29 -20.08 -44.79
C ALA A 25 -14.16 -20.51 -43.87
N THR A 26 -12.90 -20.33 -44.30
CA THR A 26 -11.73 -20.68 -43.50
C THR A 26 -11.64 -19.83 -42.24
N LEU A 27 -11.89 -18.53 -42.34
CA LEU A 27 -11.91 -17.61 -41.18
C LEU A 27 -13.04 -17.95 -40.20
N LEU A 28 -14.23 -18.30 -40.70
CA LEU A 28 -15.36 -18.69 -39.85
C LEU A 28 -15.12 -20.02 -39.14
N ILE A 29 -14.55 -21.02 -39.81
CA ILE A 29 -14.20 -22.30 -39.19
C ILE A 29 -13.09 -22.10 -38.15
N ALA A 30 -12.06 -21.31 -38.47
CA ALA A 30 -11.00 -20.98 -37.52
C ALA A 30 -11.54 -20.23 -36.30
N GLY A 31 -12.44 -19.25 -36.50
CA GLY A 31 -13.12 -18.54 -35.42
C GLY A 31 -14.01 -19.46 -34.58
N GLY A 32 -14.73 -20.40 -35.20
CA GLY A 32 -15.54 -21.40 -34.50
C GLY A 32 -14.70 -22.37 -33.68
N ALA A 33 -13.57 -22.84 -34.22
CA ALA A 33 -12.61 -23.68 -33.51
C ALA A 33 -11.96 -22.94 -32.33
N PHE A 34 -11.62 -21.65 -32.50
CA PHE A 34 -11.16 -20.79 -31.41
C PHE A 34 -12.22 -20.66 -30.31
N CYS A 35 -13.48 -20.41 -30.66
CA CYS A 35 -14.58 -20.36 -29.68
C CYS A 35 -14.78 -21.71 -28.98
N ALA A 36 -14.57 -22.84 -29.67
CA ALA A 36 -14.70 -24.18 -29.08
C ALA A 36 -13.60 -24.44 -28.04
N TRP A 37 -12.37 -24.02 -28.36
CA TRP A 37 -11.25 -24.07 -27.44
C TRP A 37 -11.47 -23.16 -26.22
N GLN A 38 -12.01 -21.96 -26.42
CA GLN A 38 -12.37 -21.06 -25.32
C GLN A 38 -13.53 -21.60 -24.46
N ALA A 39 -14.52 -22.27 -25.06
CA ALA A 39 -15.59 -22.96 -24.32
C ALA A 39 -15.02 -24.08 -23.43
N TRP A 40 -14.08 -24.86 -23.96
CA TRP A 40 -13.38 -25.88 -23.20
C TRP A 40 -12.56 -25.29 -22.04
N LEU A 41 -11.88 -24.17 -22.25
CA LEU A 41 -11.15 -23.47 -21.18
C LEU A 41 -12.06 -22.98 -20.06
N ILE A 42 -13.24 -22.44 -20.39
CA ILE A 42 -14.23 -21.99 -19.39
C ILE A 42 -14.72 -23.18 -18.55
N ALA A 43 -15.03 -24.31 -19.19
CA ALA A 43 -15.48 -25.53 -18.50
C ALA A 43 -14.36 -26.17 -17.65
N ASP A 44 -13.12 -26.19 -18.15
CA ASP A 44 -11.99 -26.72 -17.39
C ASP A 44 -11.67 -25.83 -16.17
N GLU A 45 -11.78 -24.51 -16.31
CA GLU A 45 -11.61 -23.55 -15.21
C GLU A 45 -12.70 -23.71 -14.13
N SER A 46 -13.97 -23.87 -14.52
CA SER A 46 -15.07 -24.08 -13.57
C SER A 46 -14.93 -25.40 -12.82
N ASP A 47 -14.63 -26.50 -13.51
CA ASP A 47 -14.34 -27.80 -12.92
C ASP A 47 -13.09 -27.77 -11.99
N ALA A 48 -12.06 -27.02 -12.38
CA ALA A 48 -10.86 -26.83 -11.57
C ALA A 48 -11.15 -26.04 -10.28
N ALA A 49 -11.98 -24.99 -10.37
CA ALA A 49 -12.41 -24.20 -9.22
C ALA A 49 -13.25 -25.04 -8.24
N GLU A 50 -14.15 -25.89 -8.73
CA GLU A 50 -14.96 -26.77 -7.89
C GLU A 50 -14.10 -27.81 -7.17
N ARG A 51 -13.16 -28.46 -7.87
CA ARG A 51 -12.18 -29.38 -7.26
C ARG A 51 -11.34 -28.71 -6.18
N THR A 52 -10.92 -27.45 -6.40
CA THR A 52 -10.17 -26.67 -5.40
C THR A 52 -11.01 -26.42 -4.15
N ARG A 53 -12.29 -26.06 -4.31
CA ARG A 53 -13.22 -25.84 -3.17
C ARG A 53 -13.55 -27.13 -2.42
N LEU A 54 -13.65 -28.27 -3.11
CA LEU A 54 -13.81 -29.57 -2.46
C LEU A 54 -12.58 -29.92 -1.62
N ALA A 55 -11.36 -29.68 -2.16
CA ALA A 55 -10.13 -29.87 -1.41
C ALA A 55 -10.04 -28.93 -0.19
N GLN A 56 -10.48 -27.67 -0.32
CA GLN A 56 -10.58 -26.73 0.81
C GLN A 56 -11.48 -27.29 1.93
N ARG A 57 -12.71 -27.74 1.59
CA ARG A 57 -13.64 -28.31 2.57
C ARG A 57 -13.08 -29.57 3.24
N GLN A 58 -12.44 -30.44 2.46
CA GLN A 58 -11.81 -31.64 2.98
C GLN A 58 -10.66 -31.31 3.93
N ALA A 59 -9.81 -30.35 3.58
CA ALA A 59 -8.72 -29.91 4.43
C ALA A 59 -9.22 -29.30 5.75
N VAL A 60 -10.30 -28.51 5.70
CA VAL A 60 -10.94 -27.93 6.90
C VAL A 60 -11.47 -29.03 7.80
N HIS A 61 -12.16 -30.02 7.23
CA HIS A 61 -12.67 -31.18 7.95
C HIS A 61 -11.54 -31.98 8.60
N ASP A 62 -10.49 -32.31 7.84
CA ASP A 62 -9.38 -33.14 8.31
C ASP A 62 -8.56 -32.49 9.41
N LEU A 63 -8.33 -31.17 9.33
CA LEU A 63 -7.67 -30.40 10.39
C LEU A 63 -8.59 -30.20 11.59
N GLY A 64 -9.89 -29.99 11.36
CA GLY A 64 -10.91 -29.91 12.41
C GLY A 64 -10.97 -31.20 13.25
N ASP A 65 -11.01 -32.36 12.61
CA ASP A 65 -11.00 -33.67 13.27
C ASP A 65 -9.71 -33.92 14.06
N LEU A 66 -8.57 -33.50 13.49
CA LEU A 66 -7.26 -33.60 14.16
C LEU A 66 -7.26 -32.78 15.46
N TYR A 67 -7.71 -31.52 15.38
CA TYR A 67 -7.79 -30.64 16.53
C TYR A 67 -8.82 -31.14 17.55
N ALA A 68 -10.02 -31.52 17.12
CA ALA A 68 -11.08 -32.03 18.00
C ALA A 68 -10.63 -33.28 18.78
N THR A 69 -9.86 -34.18 18.15
CA THR A 69 -9.28 -35.35 18.82
C THR A 69 -8.30 -34.95 19.92
N ARG A 70 -7.39 -34.00 19.63
CA ARG A 70 -6.41 -33.49 20.60
C ARG A 70 -7.09 -32.76 21.75
N HIS A 71 -8.04 -31.87 21.44
CA HIS A 71 -8.81 -31.14 22.42
C HIS A 71 -9.65 -32.10 23.31
N SER A 72 -10.24 -33.16 22.75
CA SER A 72 -10.93 -34.19 23.55
C SER A 72 -10.02 -35.01 24.46
N GLN A 73 -8.74 -35.18 24.11
CA GLN A 73 -7.74 -35.80 24.98
C GLN A 73 -7.33 -34.82 26.09
N LEU A 74 -7.10 -33.55 25.75
CA LEU A 74 -6.82 -32.49 26.69
C LEU A 74 -7.93 -32.33 27.74
N MET A 75 -9.19 -32.25 27.30
CA MET A 75 -10.33 -32.11 28.21
C MET A 75 -10.46 -33.31 29.16
N ARG A 76 -10.18 -34.54 28.70
CA ARG A 76 -10.13 -35.72 29.58
C ARG A 76 -8.99 -35.65 30.60
N ALA A 77 -7.84 -35.11 30.22
CA ALA A 77 -6.71 -34.93 31.12
C ALA A 77 -6.96 -33.82 32.15
N VAL A 78 -7.54 -32.69 31.73
CA VAL A 78 -7.86 -31.56 32.61
C VAL A 78 -8.97 -31.88 33.60
N THR A 79 -9.95 -32.70 33.20
CA THR A 79 -11.05 -33.15 34.08
C THR A 79 -10.70 -34.37 34.95
N ASP A 80 -9.46 -34.87 34.90
CA ASP A 80 -9.00 -35.94 35.79
C ASP A 80 -9.13 -35.48 37.26
N PRO A 81 -9.82 -36.24 38.13
CA PRO A 81 -10.10 -35.82 39.50
C PRO A 81 -8.87 -35.44 40.32
N GLN A 82 -7.73 -36.07 40.03
CA GLN A 82 -6.49 -35.80 40.74
C GLN A 82 -5.70 -34.62 40.13
N VAL A 83 -5.96 -34.25 38.86
CA VAL A 83 -5.50 -32.96 38.29
C VAL A 83 -6.30 -31.81 38.92
N ALA A 84 -7.63 -31.95 38.98
CA ALA A 84 -8.49 -30.94 39.59
C ALA A 84 -8.21 -30.74 41.09
N ALA A 85 -7.91 -31.82 41.84
CA ALA A 85 -7.58 -31.74 43.26
C ALA A 85 -6.20 -31.13 43.55
N GLY A 86 -5.26 -31.22 42.59
CA GLY A 86 -3.88 -30.74 42.73
C GLY A 86 -3.62 -29.35 42.14
N ILE A 87 -4.64 -28.70 41.58
CA ILE A 87 -4.48 -27.54 40.70
C ILE A 87 -3.78 -26.33 41.33
N ASP A 88 -3.80 -26.20 42.65
CA ASP A 88 -3.10 -25.13 43.37
C ASP A 88 -1.56 -25.32 43.37
N ASP A 89 -1.08 -26.54 43.13
CA ASP A 89 0.34 -26.83 42.84
C ASP A 89 0.54 -26.90 41.32
N HIS A 90 0.84 -25.75 40.72
CA HIS A 90 1.01 -25.59 39.28
C HIS A 90 2.13 -26.51 38.74
N ALA A 91 3.21 -26.70 39.49
CA ALA A 91 4.35 -27.48 39.04
C ALA A 91 4.04 -28.99 39.04
N ALA A 92 3.44 -29.50 40.11
CA ALA A 92 3.02 -30.90 40.19
C ALA A 92 1.92 -31.23 39.19
N THR A 93 0.97 -30.30 38.99
CA THR A 93 -0.13 -30.48 38.04
C THR A 93 0.37 -30.45 36.59
N ALA A 94 1.31 -29.57 36.25
CA ALA A 94 1.93 -29.57 34.92
C ALA A 94 2.68 -30.88 34.64
N ALA A 95 3.44 -31.40 35.61
CA ALA A 95 4.13 -32.68 35.48
C ALA A 95 3.16 -33.86 35.24
N ARG A 96 2.03 -33.84 35.95
CA ARG A 96 0.97 -34.85 35.79
C ARG A 96 0.29 -34.77 34.42
N LEU A 97 -0.04 -33.56 33.96
CA LEU A 97 -0.62 -33.36 32.63
C LEU A 97 0.34 -33.82 31.52
N ARG A 98 1.65 -33.61 31.67
CA ARG A 98 2.66 -34.13 30.72
C ARG A 98 2.64 -35.67 30.63
N ALA A 99 2.39 -36.37 31.73
CA ALA A 99 2.26 -37.83 31.73
C ALA A 99 0.97 -38.32 31.03
N LEU A 100 -0.11 -37.53 31.10
CA LEU A 100 -1.38 -37.83 30.44
C LEU A 100 -1.41 -37.41 28.97
N LEU A 101 -0.57 -36.44 28.57
CA LEU A 101 -0.50 -35.85 27.24
C LEU A 101 0.93 -35.95 26.67
N PRO A 102 1.41 -37.15 26.31
CA PRO A 102 2.81 -37.37 25.92
C PRO A 102 3.22 -36.65 24.62
N ASN A 103 2.26 -36.19 23.81
CA ASN A 103 2.51 -35.50 22.54
C ASN A 103 2.53 -33.96 22.66
N THR A 104 2.79 -33.44 23.87
CA THR A 104 2.90 -32.00 24.13
C THR A 104 4.36 -31.61 24.36
N SER A 105 4.77 -30.46 23.84
CA SER A 105 6.16 -29.98 23.94
C SER A 105 6.38 -29.13 25.18
N ASN A 106 5.35 -28.38 25.58
CA ASN A 106 5.34 -27.60 26.81
C ASN A 106 3.94 -27.60 27.43
N ILE A 107 3.88 -27.57 28.76
CA ILE A 107 2.64 -27.42 29.53
C ILE A 107 2.95 -26.49 30.70
N GLU A 108 2.18 -25.42 30.83
CA GLU A 108 2.26 -24.42 31.88
C GLU A 108 0.87 -24.20 32.48
N ILE A 109 0.83 -23.86 33.77
CA ILE A 109 -0.42 -23.65 34.50
C ILE A 109 -0.39 -22.26 35.11
N TYR A 110 -1.50 -21.57 34.95
CA TYR A 110 -1.71 -20.20 35.39
C TYR A 110 -2.91 -20.10 36.30
N SER A 111 -2.92 -19.13 37.20
CA SER A 111 -4.01 -18.84 38.12
C SER A 111 -5.28 -18.45 37.34
N GLY A 112 -6.46 -18.69 37.91
CA GLY A 112 -7.73 -18.36 37.26
C GLY A 112 -7.88 -16.87 36.91
N GLY A 113 -7.28 -15.99 37.72
CA GLY A 113 -7.22 -14.54 37.48
C GLY A 113 -6.12 -14.08 36.53
N LEU A 114 -5.18 -14.98 36.16
CA LEU A 114 -4.03 -14.71 35.30
C LEU A 114 -3.15 -13.54 35.80
N ASP A 115 -3.10 -13.29 37.11
CA ASP A 115 -2.37 -12.16 37.70
C ASP A 115 -0.88 -12.17 37.32
N GLU A 116 -0.27 -13.35 37.23
CA GLU A 116 1.11 -13.53 36.79
C GLU A 116 1.32 -13.21 35.31
N VAL A 117 0.30 -13.36 34.46
CA VAL A 117 0.36 -12.98 33.04
C VAL A 117 0.26 -11.46 32.94
N VAL A 118 -0.72 -10.86 33.63
CA VAL A 118 -0.95 -9.41 33.63
C VAL A 118 0.30 -8.62 34.07
N ARG A 119 1.08 -9.18 35.01
CA ARG A 119 2.29 -8.55 35.56
C ARG A 119 3.59 -9.02 34.91
N ALA A 120 3.53 -9.90 33.91
CA ALA A 120 4.72 -10.46 33.29
C ALA A 120 5.45 -9.44 32.41
N ASN A 121 6.77 -9.58 32.31
CA ASN A 121 7.55 -8.96 31.24
C ASN A 121 7.30 -9.75 29.94
N TYR A 122 6.51 -9.20 29.01
CA TYR A 122 6.10 -9.91 27.80
C TYR A 122 7.24 -10.25 26.83
N ARG A 123 8.38 -9.56 26.92
CA ARG A 123 9.57 -9.91 26.15
C ARG A 123 10.12 -11.28 26.56
N GLU A 124 10.10 -11.58 27.85
CA GLU A 124 10.55 -12.87 28.38
C GLU A 124 9.43 -13.92 28.39
N PHE A 125 8.20 -13.47 28.64
CA PHE A 125 7.03 -14.34 28.71
C PHE A 125 6.57 -14.85 27.34
N GLY A 126 6.77 -14.05 26.28
CA GLY A 126 6.33 -14.34 24.92
C GLY A 126 4.98 -13.71 24.59
N TYR A 127 4.99 -12.74 23.66
CA TYR A 127 3.81 -11.95 23.28
C TYR A 127 2.62 -12.80 22.79
N ALA A 128 2.86 -13.82 21.94
CA ALA A 128 1.79 -14.68 21.44
C ALA A 128 1.10 -15.48 22.57
N LYS A 129 1.88 -15.96 23.55
CA LYS A 129 1.36 -16.67 24.73
C LYS A 129 0.57 -15.72 25.63
N ALA A 130 1.11 -14.52 25.89
CA ALA A 130 0.42 -13.49 26.66
C ALA A 130 -0.91 -13.10 26.00
N ALA A 131 -0.92 -12.80 24.70
CA ALA A 131 -2.13 -12.43 23.97
C ALA A 131 -3.21 -13.53 24.03
N GLN A 132 -2.83 -14.80 23.86
CA GLN A 132 -3.76 -15.92 23.94
C GLN A 132 -4.37 -16.09 25.34
N LEU A 133 -3.56 -15.99 26.40
CA LEU A 133 -4.03 -16.08 27.78
C LEU A 133 -4.86 -14.85 28.19
N MET A 134 -4.45 -13.66 27.77
CA MET A 134 -5.19 -12.42 28.03
C MET A 134 -6.56 -12.40 27.33
N ALA A 135 -6.69 -13.00 26.15
CA ALA A 135 -7.98 -13.20 25.50
C ALA A 135 -8.95 -14.10 26.31
N ALA A 136 -8.40 -14.90 27.23
CA ALA A 136 -9.14 -15.75 28.13
C ALA A 136 -9.60 -15.03 29.41
N LEU A 137 -9.01 -13.85 29.71
CA LEU A 137 -9.32 -13.08 30.91
C LEU A 137 -10.77 -12.56 30.87
N GLY A 138 -11.58 -12.97 31.85
CA GLY A 138 -12.99 -12.60 31.93
C GLY A 138 -13.92 -13.36 30.98
N ALA A 139 -13.39 -14.28 30.17
CA ALA A 139 -14.18 -15.18 29.33
C ALA A 139 -14.45 -16.51 30.05
N THR A 140 -15.66 -17.05 29.90
CA THR A 140 -16.02 -18.40 30.37
C THR A 140 -15.69 -19.49 29.35
N ALA A 141 -15.39 -19.11 28.12
CA ALA A 141 -15.00 -20.00 27.03
C ALA A 141 -13.49 -19.92 26.77
N ALA A 142 -12.91 -21.05 26.39
CA ALA A 142 -11.51 -21.12 25.98
C ALA A 142 -11.26 -20.25 24.72
N PRO A 143 -10.13 -19.52 24.66
CA PRO A 143 -9.74 -18.83 23.44
C PRO A 143 -9.43 -19.84 22.33
N LEU A 144 -9.49 -19.38 21.08
CA LEU A 144 -9.17 -20.22 19.93
C LEU A 144 -7.69 -20.68 19.99
N ALA A 145 -7.44 -21.94 19.61
CA ALA A 145 -6.08 -22.41 19.43
C ALA A 145 -5.40 -21.68 18.27
N SER A 146 -4.14 -21.29 18.45
CA SER A 146 -3.40 -20.49 17.49
C SER A 146 -2.02 -21.05 17.22
N SER A 147 -1.44 -20.66 16.10
CA SER A 147 -0.07 -20.91 15.70
C SER A 147 0.83 -19.86 16.33
N SER A 148 1.89 -20.31 16.99
CA SER A 148 2.98 -19.47 17.50
C SER A 148 4.31 -19.94 16.90
N VAL A 149 5.32 -19.07 16.95
CA VAL A 149 6.69 -19.41 16.55
C VAL A 149 7.58 -19.25 17.77
N HIS A 150 8.31 -20.32 18.12
CA HIS A 150 9.33 -20.30 19.16
C HIS A 150 10.69 -20.61 18.51
N GLY A 151 11.54 -19.60 18.38
CA GLY A 151 12.77 -19.70 17.58
C GLY A 151 12.46 -19.89 16.10
N SER A 152 12.89 -21.01 15.52
CA SER A 152 12.58 -21.38 14.12
C SER A 152 11.44 -22.39 13.98
N GLU A 153 10.87 -22.88 15.08
CA GLU A 153 9.88 -23.95 15.07
C GLU A 153 8.47 -23.40 15.33
N ARG A 154 7.53 -23.82 14.49
CA ARG A 154 6.11 -23.48 14.63
C ARG A 154 5.42 -24.47 15.55
N ARG A 155 4.57 -23.98 16.44
CA ARG A 155 3.79 -24.77 17.41
C ARG A 155 2.32 -24.38 17.35
N LEU A 156 1.42 -25.30 17.71
CA LEU A 156 0.01 -24.99 17.95
C LEU A 156 -0.18 -24.81 19.46
N THR A 157 -0.54 -23.61 19.89
CA THR A 157 -0.77 -23.26 21.29
C THR A 157 -2.25 -23.35 21.63
N VAL A 158 -2.55 -23.89 22.80
CA VAL A 158 -3.92 -24.09 23.29
C VAL A 158 -3.98 -23.63 24.74
N ALA A 159 -5.05 -22.92 25.11
CA ALA A 159 -5.34 -22.53 26.49
C ALA A 159 -6.72 -23.02 26.90
N GLU A 160 -6.82 -23.79 27.99
CA GLU A 160 -8.08 -24.35 28.49
C GLU A 160 -8.31 -24.02 29.96
N PRO A 161 -9.56 -23.70 30.36
CA PRO A 161 -9.87 -23.44 31.75
C PRO A 161 -10.05 -24.73 32.54
N VAL A 162 -9.54 -24.74 33.78
CA VAL A 162 -9.85 -25.76 34.79
C VAL A 162 -10.91 -25.19 35.72
N ASN A 163 -12.13 -25.70 35.58
CA ASN A 163 -13.28 -25.23 36.34
C ASN A 163 -13.45 -26.01 37.65
N ALA A 164 -13.74 -25.30 38.74
CA ALA A 164 -14.17 -25.86 40.02
C ALA A 164 -15.30 -25.00 40.59
N ASP A 165 -16.36 -25.62 41.12
CA ASP A 165 -17.51 -24.94 41.75
C ASP A 165 -18.16 -23.82 40.90
N GLY A 166 -18.10 -23.94 39.58
CA GLY A 166 -18.70 -22.98 38.64
C GLY A 166 -17.83 -21.76 38.30
N ALA A 167 -16.57 -21.72 38.75
CA ALA A 167 -15.60 -20.68 38.41
C ALA A 167 -14.31 -21.27 37.81
N VAL A 168 -13.60 -20.46 37.03
CA VAL A 168 -12.27 -20.81 36.49
C VAL A 168 -11.25 -20.71 37.63
N ARG A 169 -10.66 -21.84 38.02
CA ARG A 169 -9.66 -21.90 39.10
C ARG A 169 -8.23 -21.74 38.58
N ALA A 170 -7.97 -22.23 37.37
CA ALA A 170 -6.69 -22.14 36.69
C ALA A 170 -6.85 -22.24 35.18
N TRP A 171 -5.81 -21.85 34.45
CA TRP A 171 -5.69 -22.01 33.01
C TRP A 171 -4.52 -22.95 32.69
N VAL A 172 -4.77 -23.95 31.86
CA VAL A 172 -3.74 -24.83 31.31
C VAL A 172 -3.37 -24.31 29.94
N TRP A 173 -2.11 -23.91 29.77
CA TRP A 173 -1.55 -23.54 28.48
C TRP A 173 -0.57 -24.63 28.02
N LEU A 174 -0.65 -25.02 26.74
CA LEU A 174 0.25 -26.03 26.21
C LEU A 174 0.57 -25.84 24.73
N GLU A 175 1.59 -26.55 24.30
CA GLU A 175 2.08 -26.54 22.91
C GLU A 175 2.05 -27.94 22.30
N TYR A 176 1.38 -28.06 21.16
CA TYR A 176 1.47 -29.21 20.28
C TYR A 176 2.47 -28.97 19.14
N PRO A 177 3.20 -30.01 18.68
CA PRO A 177 3.93 -29.94 17.42
C PRO A 177 3.01 -29.57 16.25
N PHE A 178 3.50 -28.68 15.39
CA PHE A 178 2.77 -28.23 14.20
C PHE A 178 2.96 -29.17 12.99
N ASP A 179 3.92 -30.09 13.05
CA ASP A 179 4.26 -30.99 11.93
C ASP A 179 3.07 -31.83 11.46
N ASP A 180 2.23 -32.34 12.37
CA ASP A 180 1.04 -33.12 11.99
C ASP A 180 0.00 -32.27 11.24
N ILE A 181 -0.15 -30.99 11.63
CA ILE A 181 -1.04 -30.05 10.96
C ILE A 181 -0.49 -29.75 9.57
N ARG A 182 0.81 -29.46 9.46
CA ARG A 182 1.48 -29.27 8.17
C ARG A 182 1.33 -30.49 7.29
N GLN A 183 1.65 -31.69 7.79
CA GLN A 183 1.58 -32.93 7.01
C GLN A 183 0.16 -33.21 6.53
N LYS A 184 -0.84 -33.05 7.41
CA LYS A 184 -2.23 -33.29 7.06
C LYS A 184 -2.77 -32.26 6.06
N PHE A 185 -2.37 -31.00 6.20
CA PHE A 185 -2.67 -29.95 5.22
C PHE A 185 -2.01 -30.20 3.86
N MET A 186 -0.72 -30.55 3.84
CA MET A 186 0.02 -30.86 2.61
C MET A 186 -0.55 -32.08 1.87
N ALA A 187 -1.14 -33.04 2.61
CA ALA A 187 -1.84 -34.17 2.01
C ALA A 187 -3.14 -33.78 1.29
N SER A 188 -3.72 -32.61 1.59
CA SER A 188 -4.92 -32.08 0.93
C SER A 188 -4.63 -31.31 -0.36
N SER A 189 -3.46 -31.51 -0.98
CA SER A 189 -3.09 -30.84 -2.23
C SER A 189 -4.15 -31.02 -3.31
N PRO A 190 -4.72 -29.93 -3.87
CA PRO A 190 -5.65 -30.04 -4.98
C PRO A 190 -4.91 -30.45 -6.27
N SER A 191 -5.61 -31.11 -7.19
CA SER A 191 -5.06 -31.46 -8.53
C SER A 191 -4.89 -30.24 -9.44
N SER A 192 -5.60 -29.15 -9.14
CA SER A 192 -5.62 -27.89 -9.86
C SER A 192 -5.92 -26.77 -8.85
N GLY A 193 -5.26 -25.61 -8.96
CA GLY A 193 -5.41 -24.52 -7.98
C GLY A 193 -4.44 -24.63 -6.80
N ARG A 194 -4.62 -23.78 -5.79
CA ARG A 194 -3.79 -23.74 -4.57
C ARG A 194 -4.65 -23.61 -3.33
N LEU A 195 -4.25 -24.27 -2.25
CA LEU A 195 -4.76 -24.03 -0.91
C LEU A 195 -3.72 -23.28 -0.09
N GLU A 196 -4.18 -22.37 0.76
CA GLU A 196 -3.35 -21.68 1.74
C GLU A 196 -3.91 -21.89 3.14
N LEU A 197 -3.07 -22.38 4.05
CA LEU A 197 -3.35 -22.40 5.48
C LEU A 197 -2.89 -21.07 6.06
N ARG A 198 -3.81 -20.30 6.64
CA ARG A 198 -3.55 -18.96 7.19
C ARG A 198 -4.04 -18.86 8.63
N GLN A 199 -3.52 -17.89 9.38
CA GLN A 199 -4.00 -17.55 10.71
C GLN A 199 -4.68 -16.17 10.67
N GLY A 200 -5.92 -16.12 11.14
CA GLY A 200 -6.78 -14.94 11.05
C GLY A 200 -7.65 -14.93 9.79
N ASN A 201 -8.65 -14.06 9.78
CA ASN A 201 -9.59 -13.89 8.67
C ASN A 201 -9.27 -12.61 7.89
N GLY A 202 -9.13 -12.71 6.56
CA GLY A 202 -9.00 -11.56 5.65
C GLY A 202 -7.67 -11.54 4.87
N GLY A 203 -7.49 -10.50 4.04
CA GLY A 203 -6.31 -10.34 3.16
C GLY A 203 -4.98 -10.19 3.91
N ASP A 204 -5.02 -9.68 5.14
CA ASP A 204 -3.86 -9.44 6.02
C ASP A 204 -3.56 -10.65 6.95
N SER A 205 -4.24 -11.78 6.76
CA SER A 205 -4.02 -12.99 7.56
C SER A 205 -2.63 -13.60 7.32
N LEU A 206 -1.98 -14.10 8.38
CA LEU A 206 -0.63 -14.67 8.28
C LEU A 206 -0.67 -16.00 7.52
N MET A 207 0.01 -16.08 6.36
CA MET A 207 0.16 -17.36 5.65
C MET A 207 1.11 -18.28 6.42
N LEU A 208 0.65 -19.49 6.73
CA LEU A 208 1.42 -20.50 7.45
C LEU A 208 2.03 -21.52 6.49
N GLU A 209 1.23 -22.04 5.56
CA GLU A 209 1.61 -23.07 4.58
C GLU A 209 0.79 -22.89 3.30
N ALA A 210 1.33 -23.34 2.17
CA ALA A 210 0.60 -23.36 0.90
C ALA A 210 0.89 -24.64 0.10
N VAL A 211 -0.11 -25.17 -0.60
CA VAL A 211 0.01 -26.39 -1.41
C VAL A 211 -0.78 -26.26 -2.72
N GLY A 212 -0.14 -26.57 -3.85
CA GLY A 212 -0.74 -26.46 -5.20
C GLY A 212 -0.01 -25.47 -6.13
N SER A 213 -0.67 -25.03 -7.21
CA SER A 213 -0.07 -24.21 -8.29
C SER A 213 0.04 -22.72 -7.96
N SER A 214 1.10 -22.05 -8.43
CA SER A 214 1.47 -20.67 -8.01
C SER A 214 0.65 -19.50 -8.59
N SER A 215 -0.33 -19.74 -9.47
CA SER A 215 -1.06 -18.70 -10.20
C SER A 215 -2.57 -18.76 -9.96
N GLY A 216 -3.16 -17.67 -9.49
CA GLY A 216 -4.61 -17.51 -9.33
C GLY A 216 -4.97 -16.30 -8.45
N GLU A 217 -6.27 -16.03 -8.28
CA GLU A 217 -6.77 -15.03 -7.33
C GLU A 217 -7.22 -15.69 -6.03
N LEU A 218 -6.87 -15.07 -4.90
CA LEU A 218 -7.34 -15.48 -3.58
C LEU A 218 -8.85 -15.30 -3.51
N SER A 219 -9.57 -16.39 -3.30
CA SER A 219 -10.99 -16.30 -2.98
C SER A 219 -11.15 -15.57 -1.64
N PRO A 220 -12.07 -14.59 -1.53
CA PRO A 220 -12.36 -13.93 -0.24
C PRO A 220 -12.95 -14.89 0.81
N ASP A 221 -13.40 -16.08 0.40
CA ASP A 221 -14.10 -17.05 1.25
C ASP A 221 -13.12 -18.02 1.93
N GLY A 222 -12.39 -17.52 2.93
CA GLY A 222 -11.62 -18.35 3.86
C GLY A 222 -12.54 -19.16 4.77
N GLN A 223 -12.30 -20.46 4.91
CA GLN A 223 -13.07 -21.31 5.84
C GLN A 223 -12.28 -21.59 7.10
N GLN A 224 -12.86 -21.28 8.27
CA GLN A 224 -12.23 -21.50 9.56
C GLN A 224 -12.15 -22.99 9.89
N VAL A 225 -11.01 -23.43 10.40
CA VAL A 225 -10.85 -24.74 11.03
C VAL A 225 -11.48 -24.67 12.44
N PRO A 226 -12.54 -25.44 12.73
CA PRO A 226 -13.31 -25.30 13.97
C PRO A 226 -12.45 -25.38 15.23
N GLY A 227 -12.67 -24.46 16.19
CA GLY A 227 -11.95 -24.41 17.46
C GLY A 227 -10.55 -23.80 17.39
N THR A 228 -10.13 -23.30 16.21
CA THR A 228 -8.81 -22.69 16.01
C THR A 228 -8.92 -21.33 15.32
N SER A 229 -7.86 -20.52 15.37
CA SER A 229 -7.72 -19.29 14.58
C SER A 229 -7.21 -19.55 13.16
N LEU A 230 -7.17 -20.80 12.72
CA LEU A 230 -6.67 -21.21 11.41
C LEU A 230 -7.78 -21.17 10.36
N TYR A 231 -7.45 -20.70 9.17
CA TYR A 231 -8.33 -20.61 8.02
C TYR A 231 -7.69 -21.28 6.82
N ILE A 232 -8.49 -21.91 5.98
CA ILE A 232 -8.04 -22.45 4.70
C ILE A 232 -8.67 -21.63 3.58
N TYR A 233 -7.82 -21.09 2.72
CA TYR A 233 -8.21 -20.34 1.54
C TYR A 233 -8.01 -21.17 0.28
N ALA A 234 -8.94 -21.04 -0.66
CA ALA A 234 -8.86 -21.65 -1.99
C ALA A 234 -8.49 -20.58 -3.04
N ILE A 235 -7.51 -20.91 -3.87
CA ILE A 235 -7.10 -20.11 -5.02
C ILE A 235 -7.41 -20.91 -6.27
N SER A 236 -8.41 -20.46 -7.01
CA SER A 236 -8.78 -21.06 -8.28
C SER A 236 -7.76 -20.68 -9.36
N PRO A 237 -7.37 -21.62 -10.23
CA PRO A 237 -6.54 -21.30 -11.38
C PRO A 237 -7.32 -20.39 -12.33
N LYS A 238 -6.62 -19.46 -13.01
CA LYS A 238 -7.22 -18.60 -14.04
C LYS A 238 -6.80 -19.03 -15.43
N ALA A 239 -7.77 -19.25 -16.32
CA ALA A 239 -7.53 -19.46 -17.74
C ALA A 239 -7.54 -18.12 -18.49
N PHE A 240 -6.74 -18.00 -19.55
CA PHE A 240 -6.78 -16.83 -20.43
C PHE A 240 -7.99 -16.90 -21.37
N ILE A 241 -9.11 -16.35 -20.92
CA ILE A 241 -10.40 -16.36 -21.63
C ILE A 241 -10.67 -14.97 -22.21
N VAL A 242 -10.88 -14.90 -23.52
CA VAL A 242 -11.05 -13.64 -24.28
C VAL A 242 -12.52 -13.38 -24.64
N ILE A 243 -13.37 -14.39 -24.52
CA ILE A 243 -14.82 -14.30 -24.74
C ILE A 243 -15.57 -14.13 -23.41
N PRO A 244 -16.81 -13.63 -23.39
CA PRO A 244 -17.58 -13.54 -22.15
C PRO A 244 -17.67 -14.91 -21.46
N HIS A 245 -17.56 -14.95 -20.12
CA HIS A 245 -17.57 -16.17 -19.32
C HIS A 245 -18.96 -16.81 -19.28
N SER A 246 -19.39 -17.38 -20.42
CA SER A 246 -20.66 -18.05 -20.60
C SER A 246 -20.45 -19.25 -21.52
N GLU A 247 -20.53 -20.45 -20.95
CA GLU A 247 -20.43 -21.72 -21.68
C GLU A 247 -21.44 -21.78 -22.83
N MET A 248 -22.68 -21.35 -22.58
CA MET A 248 -23.75 -21.34 -23.57
C MET A 248 -23.44 -20.40 -24.75
N LEU A 249 -22.91 -19.20 -24.47
CA LEU A 249 -22.53 -18.26 -25.52
C LEU A 249 -21.34 -18.78 -26.33
N ALA A 250 -20.34 -19.38 -25.68
CA ALA A 250 -19.17 -19.93 -26.32
C ALA A 250 -19.55 -21.07 -27.29
N VAL A 251 -20.41 -21.99 -26.84
CA VAL A 251 -20.96 -23.07 -27.68
C VAL A 251 -21.77 -22.51 -28.85
N LEU A 252 -22.59 -21.49 -28.62
CA LEU A 252 -23.37 -20.84 -29.69
C LEU A 252 -22.45 -20.23 -30.75
N LEU A 253 -21.41 -19.51 -30.35
CA LEU A 253 -20.44 -18.90 -31.26
C LEU A 253 -19.65 -19.95 -32.05
N THR A 254 -19.29 -21.08 -31.42
CA THR A 254 -18.71 -22.24 -32.11
C THR A 254 -19.64 -22.77 -33.21
N LEU A 255 -20.92 -22.98 -32.88
CA LEU A 255 -21.91 -23.48 -33.83
C LEU A 255 -22.13 -22.50 -34.99
N ILE A 256 -22.15 -21.19 -34.72
CA ILE A 256 -22.26 -20.14 -35.75
C ILE A 256 -21.02 -20.13 -36.65
N GLY A 257 -19.81 -20.17 -36.08
CA GLY A 257 -18.56 -20.14 -36.85
C GLY A 257 -18.38 -21.37 -37.73
N VAL A 258 -18.50 -22.57 -37.14
CA VAL A 258 -18.37 -23.83 -37.89
C VAL A 258 -19.52 -24.00 -38.87
N GLY A 259 -20.76 -23.79 -38.43
CA GLY A 259 -21.96 -23.92 -39.26
C GLY A 259 -21.98 -22.94 -40.43
N GLY A 260 -21.66 -21.67 -40.19
CA GLY A 260 -21.56 -20.64 -41.21
C GLY A 260 -20.45 -20.91 -42.23
N GLY A 261 -19.29 -21.40 -41.77
CA GLY A 261 -18.20 -21.79 -42.65
C GLY A 261 -18.56 -22.98 -43.55
N VAL A 262 -19.21 -24.01 -43.01
CA VAL A 262 -19.70 -25.17 -43.79
C VAL A 262 -20.77 -24.73 -44.80
N LEU A 263 -21.69 -23.84 -44.40
CA LEU A 263 -22.71 -23.27 -45.28
C LEU A 263 -22.10 -22.48 -46.45
N LEU A 264 -21.05 -21.70 -46.22
CA LEU A 264 -20.33 -20.99 -47.28
C LEU A 264 -19.61 -21.94 -48.24
N LEU A 265 -19.01 -23.02 -47.73
CA LEU A 265 -18.39 -24.06 -48.57
C LEU A 265 -19.42 -24.82 -49.39
N TRP A 266 -20.60 -25.07 -48.84
CA TRP A 266 -21.71 -25.71 -49.55
C TRP A 266 -22.34 -24.79 -50.58
N ALA A 267 -22.56 -23.51 -50.25
CA ALA A 267 -23.08 -22.51 -51.18
C ALA A 267 -22.15 -22.31 -52.40
N ARG A 268 -20.84 -22.46 -52.22
CA ARG A 268 -19.85 -22.45 -53.31
C ARG A 268 -20.03 -23.61 -54.30
N GLN A 269 -20.58 -24.75 -53.88
CA GLN A 269 -20.79 -25.91 -54.74
C GLN A 269 -22.07 -25.81 -55.58
N ARG A 270 -22.92 -24.80 -55.33
CA ARG A 270 -24.12 -24.56 -56.14
C ARG A 270 -23.74 -23.84 -57.44
N PRO A 271 -24.10 -24.38 -58.62
CA PRO A 271 -23.87 -23.69 -59.88
C PRO A 271 -24.74 -22.42 -59.95
N GLN A 272 -24.13 -21.27 -60.25
CA GLN A 272 -24.88 -20.05 -60.53
C GLN A 272 -25.62 -20.18 -61.89
N PRO A 273 -26.85 -19.69 -62.00
CA PRO A 273 -27.55 -19.63 -63.28
C PRO A 273 -26.82 -18.66 -64.23
N VAL A 274 -26.60 -19.14 -65.46
CA VAL A 274 -26.00 -18.36 -66.56
C VAL A 274 -27.03 -17.35 -67.04
N ALA A 275 -26.70 -16.06 -66.99
CA ALA A 275 -27.49 -15.02 -67.63
C ALA A 275 -27.18 -14.97 -69.15
N GLU A 276 -28.22 -14.97 -69.98
CA GLU A 276 -28.15 -14.85 -71.44
C GLU A 276 -27.66 -13.47 -71.91
N PRO A 277 -27.02 -13.38 -73.09
CA PRO A 277 -26.45 -12.15 -73.61
C PRO A 277 -27.47 -11.35 -74.46
N GLU A 278 -27.45 -10.03 -74.32
CA GLU A 278 -28.12 -9.07 -75.21
C GLU A 278 -27.07 -8.20 -75.95
N PRO A 279 -27.41 -7.64 -77.13
CA PRO A 279 -26.51 -7.57 -78.29
C PRO A 279 -25.72 -6.27 -78.46
N GLU A 280 -24.70 -6.37 -79.32
CA GLU A 280 -23.75 -5.32 -79.73
C GLU A 280 -24.39 -4.17 -80.51
N ASP A 281 -23.99 -2.94 -80.19
CA ASP A 281 -23.99 -1.81 -81.13
C ASP A 281 -22.58 -1.64 -81.71
N VAL A 282 -22.51 -1.79 -83.04
CA VAL A 282 -21.35 -1.54 -83.89
C VAL A 282 -21.40 -0.09 -84.40
N LEU A 283 -20.25 0.59 -84.50
CA LEU A 283 -19.77 1.34 -85.69
C LEU A 283 -18.49 2.14 -85.31
N VAL A 284 -17.31 1.69 -85.76
CA VAL A 284 -16.52 2.17 -86.93
C VAL A 284 -15.54 3.30 -86.55
N ALA A 285 -14.25 2.97 -86.36
CA ALA A 285 -13.13 3.04 -87.32
C ALA A 285 -12.47 4.45 -87.31
N ASP A 286 -11.15 4.66 -87.40
CA ASP A 286 -10.21 4.08 -88.35
C ASP A 286 -8.73 4.41 -87.98
N VAL A 287 -7.81 3.51 -88.38
CA VAL A 287 -6.41 3.71 -88.86
C VAL A 287 -5.38 4.46 -87.97
N GLY A 288 -4.14 4.02 -87.73
CA GLY A 288 -3.34 2.87 -88.18
C GLY A 288 -1.82 3.09 -87.92
N ARG A 289 -1.05 1.99 -88.08
CA ARG A 289 0.41 1.83 -88.34
C ARG A 289 1.45 1.91 -87.19
N LYS A 290 1.95 0.71 -86.80
CA LYS A 290 3.30 0.07 -87.03
C LYS A 290 4.63 0.86 -86.85
N PRO A 291 5.77 0.16 -86.61
CA PRO A 291 6.64 0.31 -85.42
C PRO A 291 8.07 0.81 -85.72
N ARG A 292 8.91 1.06 -84.70
CA ARG A 292 10.39 1.05 -84.82
C ARG A 292 11.15 0.97 -83.48
N LEU A 293 12.38 0.48 -83.58
CA LEU A 293 13.39 0.15 -82.53
C LEU A 293 14.55 1.21 -82.59
N PRO A 294 15.59 1.16 -81.72
CA PRO A 294 16.24 2.23 -80.89
C PRO A 294 17.42 2.97 -81.62
N PRO A 295 18.37 3.81 -81.06
CA PRO A 295 18.93 3.95 -79.67
C PRO A 295 19.46 5.36 -79.16
N ALA A 296 19.94 5.41 -77.87
CA ALA A 296 21.03 6.17 -77.15
C ALA A 296 21.33 7.71 -77.35
N PRO A 297 22.24 8.38 -76.56
CA PRO A 297 22.31 8.71 -75.11
C PRO A 297 22.62 10.23 -74.81
N ILE A 298 23.31 10.54 -73.67
CA ILE A 298 24.01 11.76 -73.15
C ILE A 298 23.23 12.74 -72.17
N PRO A 299 23.87 13.63 -71.34
CA PRO A 299 24.19 13.41 -69.90
C PRO A 299 23.86 14.57 -68.90
N GLY A 300 23.96 14.28 -67.59
CA GLY A 300 24.61 15.13 -66.56
C GLY A 300 23.88 16.34 -65.95
N LEU A 301 23.68 16.34 -64.62
CA LEU A 301 24.14 17.38 -63.68
C LEU A 301 23.79 17.00 -62.23
N ALA A 302 24.73 17.26 -61.32
CA ALA A 302 24.77 16.83 -59.94
C ALA A 302 24.24 17.88 -58.95
N ALA A 303 23.81 17.42 -57.76
CA ALA A 303 23.71 18.21 -56.51
C ALA A 303 23.88 17.26 -55.29
N PRO A 304 24.33 17.75 -54.12
CA PRO A 304 25.35 17.08 -53.31
C PRO A 304 24.85 16.15 -52.19
N SER A 305 25.71 15.20 -51.86
CA SER A 305 25.65 14.25 -50.75
C SER A 305 25.81 14.94 -49.39
N ALA A 306 24.80 14.84 -48.52
CA ALA A 306 24.95 15.04 -47.08
C ALA A 306 25.30 13.70 -46.42
N HIS A 307 26.43 13.66 -45.71
CA HIS A 307 26.88 12.53 -44.91
C HIS A 307 25.86 12.19 -43.82
N VAL A 308 25.20 11.04 -43.93
CA VAL A 308 24.45 10.43 -42.83
C VAL A 308 25.45 9.67 -41.96
N ALA A 309 25.72 10.20 -40.77
CA ALA A 309 26.45 9.48 -39.73
C ALA A 309 25.67 8.23 -39.32
N LYS A 310 26.39 7.11 -39.11
CA LYS A 310 25.83 5.87 -38.56
C LYS A 310 25.13 6.15 -37.22
N PRO A 311 23.90 5.68 -36.99
CA PRO A 311 23.30 5.70 -35.67
C PRO A 311 24.13 4.82 -34.75
N VAL A 312 24.66 5.39 -33.67
CA VAL A 312 25.16 4.63 -32.53
C VAL A 312 23.96 3.88 -31.94
N ALA A 313 24.10 2.57 -31.77
CA ALA A 313 23.05 1.73 -31.22
C ALA A 313 22.69 2.24 -29.81
N ARG A 314 21.46 2.72 -29.65
CA ARG A 314 20.87 3.00 -28.33
C ARG A 314 20.81 1.69 -27.55
N ALA A 315 21.35 1.69 -26.34
CA ALA A 315 21.16 0.62 -25.37
C ALA A 315 19.65 0.31 -25.21
N PRO A 316 19.28 -0.95 -24.93
CA PRO A 316 17.88 -1.33 -24.78
C PRO A 316 17.22 -0.45 -23.72
N SER A 317 16.12 0.22 -24.09
CA SER A 317 15.33 1.04 -23.18
C SER A 317 14.72 0.11 -22.13
N VAL A 318 15.24 0.17 -20.90
CA VAL A 318 14.51 -0.33 -19.74
C VAL A 318 13.16 0.39 -19.72
N ALA A 319 12.06 -0.36 -19.66
CA ALA A 319 10.73 0.21 -19.64
C ALA A 319 10.53 0.95 -18.31
N LEU A 320 10.69 2.28 -18.34
CA LEU A 320 10.40 3.15 -17.20
C LEU A 320 8.89 3.32 -17.10
N ASP A 321 8.30 2.79 -16.04
CA ASP A 321 6.86 2.95 -15.78
C ASP A 321 6.60 4.39 -15.32
N PRO A 322 5.87 5.23 -16.09
CA PRO A 322 5.57 6.60 -15.68
C PRO A 322 4.74 6.65 -14.39
N ALA A 323 4.03 5.57 -14.03
CA ALA A 323 3.19 5.53 -12.85
C ALA A 323 3.99 5.64 -11.54
N ILE A 324 5.30 5.33 -11.51
CA ILE A 324 6.09 5.47 -10.28
C ILE A 324 6.38 6.93 -9.93
N PHE A 325 6.28 7.87 -10.88
CA PHE A 325 6.51 9.29 -10.70
C PHE A 325 5.21 9.98 -10.26
N ARG A 326 4.95 9.97 -8.96
CA ARG A 326 3.71 10.49 -8.36
C ARG A 326 3.78 12.00 -8.20
N ALA A 327 2.73 12.58 -7.60
CA ALA A 327 2.62 14.02 -7.43
C ALA A 327 3.68 14.61 -6.46
N TYR A 328 4.14 13.88 -5.45
CA TYR A 328 4.99 14.43 -4.37
C TYR A 328 6.27 13.65 -4.09
N ASP A 329 6.37 12.43 -4.64
CA ASP A 329 7.48 11.50 -4.47
C ASP A 329 7.54 10.52 -5.65
N ILE A 330 8.54 9.64 -5.64
CA ILE A 330 8.60 8.48 -6.52
C ILE A 330 8.32 7.24 -5.67
N ARG A 331 7.37 6.37 -6.07
CA ARG A 331 7.03 5.13 -5.35
C ARG A 331 6.69 4.00 -6.33
N GLY A 332 7.23 2.81 -6.08
CA GLY A 332 6.92 1.62 -6.86
C GLY A 332 7.17 0.31 -6.10
N ILE A 333 6.68 -0.78 -6.67
CA ILE A 333 6.93 -2.14 -6.16
C ILE A 333 8.33 -2.58 -6.56
N VAL A 334 9.11 -3.04 -5.59
CA VAL A 334 10.50 -3.46 -5.79
C VAL A 334 10.56 -4.75 -6.62
N GLY A 335 11.53 -4.82 -7.53
CA GLY A 335 11.74 -5.97 -8.43
C GLY A 335 10.83 -5.97 -9.66
N THR A 336 9.78 -5.15 -9.69
CA THR A 336 8.91 -4.98 -10.85
C THR A 336 8.99 -3.56 -11.41
N GLN A 337 8.45 -2.58 -10.70
CA GLN A 337 8.40 -1.18 -11.13
C GLN A 337 9.63 -0.39 -10.67
N LEU A 338 10.24 -0.79 -9.56
CA LEU A 338 11.41 -0.14 -8.97
C LEU A 338 12.56 -1.15 -8.84
N THR A 339 13.67 -0.90 -9.53
CA THR A 339 14.86 -1.76 -9.56
C THR A 339 16.11 -0.94 -9.30
N ALA A 340 17.24 -1.59 -9.03
CA ALA A 340 18.53 -0.91 -8.88
C ALA A 340 18.91 -0.08 -10.13
N ASP A 341 18.63 -0.55 -11.35
CA ASP A 341 18.89 0.23 -12.56
C ASP A 341 18.04 1.51 -12.62
N ILE A 342 16.76 1.41 -12.26
CA ILE A 342 15.85 2.56 -12.22
C ILE A 342 16.31 3.55 -11.13
N ALA A 343 16.70 3.07 -9.95
CA ALA A 343 17.24 3.89 -8.87
C ALA A 343 18.51 4.65 -9.31
N ARG A 344 19.42 3.99 -10.03
CA ARG A 344 20.62 4.62 -10.60
C ARG A 344 20.26 5.74 -11.58
N ARG A 345 19.32 5.49 -12.50
CA ARG A 345 18.86 6.50 -13.46
C ARG A 345 18.18 7.70 -12.79
N ILE A 346 17.42 7.45 -11.73
CA ILE A 346 16.86 8.51 -10.89
C ILE A 346 17.99 9.33 -10.25
N GLY A 347 19.03 8.68 -9.74
CA GLY A 347 20.22 9.36 -9.21
C GLY A 347 20.90 10.26 -10.23
N GLN A 348 21.11 9.77 -11.46
CA GLN A 348 21.67 10.56 -12.56
C GLN A 348 20.77 11.76 -12.93
N ALA A 349 19.44 11.56 -12.96
CA ALA A 349 18.49 12.62 -13.27
C ALA A 349 18.48 13.72 -12.19
N ILE A 350 18.53 13.34 -10.91
CA ILE A 350 18.67 14.28 -9.79
C ILE A 350 20.00 15.02 -9.89
N GLY A 351 21.10 14.32 -10.18
CA GLY A 351 22.40 14.94 -10.32
C GLY A 351 22.48 15.95 -11.47
N GLY A 352 21.86 15.65 -12.61
CA GLY A 352 21.73 16.63 -13.71
C GLY A 352 20.94 17.88 -13.30
N LEU A 353 19.84 17.72 -12.55
CA LEU A 353 19.09 18.86 -11.99
C LEU A 353 19.95 19.67 -10.99
N MET A 354 20.76 19.00 -10.18
CA MET A 354 21.66 19.66 -9.24
C MET A 354 22.75 20.46 -9.95
N ASN A 355 23.36 19.89 -11.00
CA ASN A 355 24.37 20.58 -11.80
C ASN A 355 23.82 21.85 -12.46
N GLU A 356 22.60 21.82 -12.98
CA GLU A 356 21.91 23.00 -13.52
C GLU A 356 21.72 24.11 -12.46
N ARG A 357 21.56 23.74 -11.19
CA ARG A 357 21.42 24.66 -10.05
C ARG A 357 22.76 25.00 -9.39
N GLY A 358 23.89 24.50 -9.90
CA GLY A 358 25.21 24.71 -9.32
C GLY A 358 25.44 24.02 -7.97
N LEU A 359 24.65 23.00 -7.64
CA LEU A 359 24.72 22.22 -6.40
C LEU A 359 25.61 21.00 -6.61
N ARG A 360 26.46 20.67 -5.63
CA ARG A 360 27.52 19.66 -5.78
C ARG A 360 27.49 18.52 -4.77
N GLU A 361 26.72 18.65 -3.68
CA GLU A 361 26.70 17.68 -2.60
C GLU A 361 25.26 17.37 -2.18
N ILE A 362 24.98 16.11 -1.89
CA ILE A 362 23.66 15.64 -1.46
C ILE A 362 23.77 14.60 -0.35
N VAL A 363 22.80 14.64 0.57
CA VAL A 363 22.64 13.64 1.61
C VAL A 363 21.73 12.51 1.10
N VAL A 364 22.06 11.26 1.40
CA VAL A 364 21.21 10.09 1.15
C VAL A 364 20.99 9.35 2.46
N GLY A 365 19.74 9.16 2.84
CA GLY A 365 19.33 8.29 3.94
C GLY A 365 18.32 7.26 3.45
N ARG A 366 18.11 6.18 4.21
CA ARG A 366 17.12 5.15 3.87
C ARG A 366 16.33 4.68 5.09
N ASP A 367 15.11 4.21 4.87
CA ASP A 367 14.34 3.54 5.92
C ASP A 367 14.83 2.10 6.20
N GLY A 368 14.09 1.39 7.06
CA GLY A 368 14.40 0.04 7.52
C GLY A 368 14.06 -1.09 6.54
N ARG A 369 13.56 -0.79 5.33
CA ARG A 369 13.12 -1.83 4.38
C ARG A 369 14.29 -2.67 3.88
N VAL A 370 14.01 -3.95 3.63
CA VAL A 370 15.00 -4.93 3.14
C VAL A 370 15.67 -4.47 1.83
N SER A 371 14.90 -3.84 0.94
CA SER A 371 15.38 -3.31 -0.34
C SER A 371 16.19 -2.01 -0.24
N GLY A 372 16.20 -1.37 0.93
CA GLY A 372 16.73 -0.02 1.10
C GLY A 372 18.23 0.09 0.78
N ALA A 373 19.05 -0.88 1.21
CA ALA A 373 20.49 -0.83 0.99
C ALA A 373 20.87 -0.91 -0.50
N GLU A 374 20.22 -1.78 -1.26
CA GLU A 374 20.46 -1.92 -2.71
C GLU A 374 20.03 -0.66 -3.46
N LEU A 375 18.82 -0.14 -3.18
CA LEU A 375 18.29 1.02 -3.88
C LEU A 375 19.06 2.31 -3.54
N ALA A 376 19.45 2.50 -2.27
CA ALA A 376 20.27 3.65 -1.87
C ALA A 376 21.67 3.60 -2.46
N GLY A 377 22.30 2.42 -2.53
CA GLY A 377 23.59 2.24 -3.20
C GLY A 377 23.51 2.56 -4.68
N ALA A 378 22.51 2.03 -5.38
CA ALA A 378 22.33 2.29 -6.81
C ALA A 378 21.99 3.76 -7.11
N LEU A 379 21.15 4.40 -6.29
CA LEU A 379 20.89 5.84 -6.36
C LEU A 379 22.19 6.64 -6.19
N SER A 380 23.01 6.29 -5.20
CA SER A 380 24.29 6.96 -4.91
C SER A 380 25.27 6.82 -6.07
N ASP A 381 25.35 5.64 -6.71
CA ASP A 381 26.15 5.44 -7.92
C ASP A 381 25.69 6.38 -9.04
N GLY A 382 24.38 6.55 -9.22
CA GLY A 382 23.81 7.45 -10.22
C GLY A 382 24.13 8.92 -9.97
N LEU A 383 24.02 9.37 -8.72
CA LEU A 383 24.37 10.73 -8.29
C LEU A 383 25.86 11.02 -8.56
N ARG A 384 26.74 10.08 -8.22
CA ARG A 384 28.19 10.22 -8.40
C ARG A 384 28.60 10.20 -9.86
N ALA A 385 27.92 9.40 -10.68
CA ALA A 385 28.09 9.39 -12.13
C ALA A 385 27.67 10.73 -12.77
N ALA A 386 26.77 11.49 -12.13
CA ALA A 386 26.47 12.88 -12.49
C ALA A 386 27.42 13.91 -11.84
N GLY A 387 28.47 13.47 -11.13
CA GLY A 387 29.47 14.34 -10.51
C GLY A 387 29.04 14.98 -9.20
N ILE A 388 28.02 14.42 -8.53
CA ILE A 388 27.55 14.87 -7.22
C ILE A 388 28.21 14.07 -6.10
N ASP A 389 28.74 14.77 -5.10
CA ASP A 389 29.27 14.21 -3.87
C ASP A 389 28.13 13.70 -2.98
N VAL A 390 28.25 12.47 -2.46
CA VAL A 390 27.21 11.82 -1.66
C VAL A 390 27.66 11.68 -0.21
N ILE A 391 26.81 12.15 0.71
CA ILE A 391 26.86 11.87 2.15
C ILE A 391 25.84 10.78 2.46
N ASP A 392 26.29 9.56 2.72
CA ASP A 392 25.42 8.46 3.10
C ASP A 392 25.23 8.43 4.62
N LEU A 393 23.99 8.51 5.08
CA LEU A 393 23.63 8.46 6.50
C LEU A 393 23.35 7.04 7.00
N GLY A 394 23.26 6.06 6.10
CA GLY A 394 22.75 4.74 6.41
C GLY A 394 21.24 4.73 6.69
N ALA A 395 20.81 3.85 7.59
CA ALA A 395 19.41 3.70 7.96
C ALA A 395 18.99 4.77 8.97
N VAL A 396 18.15 5.71 8.55
CA VAL A 396 17.67 6.83 9.38
C VAL A 396 16.22 7.20 9.03
N PRO A 397 15.44 7.76 9.98
CA PRO A 397 14.16 8.38 9.66
C PRO A 397 14.28 9.46 8.58
N THR A 398 13.24 9.61 7.77
CA THR A 398 13.13 10.68 6.77
C THR A 398 13.42 12.07 7.34
N PRO A 399 12.89 12.48 8.52
CA PRO A 399 13.23 13.79 9.09
C PRO A 399 14.70 13.93 9.47
N VAL A 400 15.41 12.85 9.79
CA VAL A 400 16.85 12.89 10.06
C VAL A 400 17.64 13.16 8.78
N ALA A 401 17.21 12.62 7.63
CA ALA A 401 17.79 12.96 6.34
C ALA A 401 17.53 14.43 5.96
N TYR A 402 16.35 14.98 6.28
CA TYR A 402 16.07 16.40 6.11
C TYR A 402 16.93 17.28 7.03
N PHE A 403 17.01 16.93 8.31
CA PHE A 403 17.88 17.61 9.28
C PHE A 403 19.34 17.65 8.80
N ALA A 404 19.86 16.53 8.29
CA ALA A 404 21.21 16.44 7.78
C ALA A 404 21.50 17.41 6.63
N ALA A 405 20.53 17.66 5.74
CA ALA A 405 20.70 18.65 4.68
C ALA A 405 20.88 20.08 5.21
N PHE A 406 20.28 20.40 6.36
CA PHE A 406 20.54 21.65 7.09
C PHE A 406 21.86 21.60 7.85
N HIS A 407 22.14 20.50 8.56
CA HIS A 407 23.33 20.33 9.39
C HIS A 407 24.63 20.41 8.58
N PHE A 408 24.67 19.77 7.41
CA PHE A 408 25.81 19.82 6.49
C PHE A 408 25.76 21.01 5.52
N GLY A 409 24.68 21.78 5.51
CA GLY A 409 24.52 22.95 4.63
C GLY A 409 24.43 22.60 3.13
N THR A 410 24.09 21.34 2.79
CA THR A 410 23.96 20.91 1.38
C THR A 410 22.69 21.46 0.74
N GLY A 411 21.64 21.67 1.53
CA GLY A 411 20.30 21.97 1.04
C GLY A 411 19.71 20.86 0.17
N CYS A 412 20.33 19.68 0.09
CA CYS A 412 19.92 18.58 -0.78
C CYS A 412 19.87 17.28 0.02
N ALA A 413 18.77 16.54 -0.13
CA ALA A 413 18.59 15.23 0.48
C ALA A 413 17.73 14.32 -0.38
N VAL A 414 18.01 13.01 -0.33
CA VAL A 414 17.08 11.96 -0.73
C VAL A 414 16.86 11.02 0.44
N SER A 415 15.59 10.80 0.81
CA SER A 415 15.19 9.68 1.66
C SER A 415 14.70 8.55 0.78
N VAL A 416 15.36 7.39 0.83
CA VAL A 416 14.97 6.15 0.15
C VAL A 416 13.98 5.42 1.05
N THR A 417 12.69 5.51 0.72
CA THR A 417 11.63 5.03 1.61
C THR A 417 10.32 4.68 0.89
N GLY A 418 9.68 3.61 1.37
CA GLY A 418 8.29 3.30 1.04
C GLY A 418 7.26 3.94 1.97
N SER A 419 7.68 4.76 2.94
CA SER A 419 6.83 5.31 4.01
C SER A 419 6.04 4.21 4.72
N HIS A 420 4.72 4.34 4.79
CA HIS A 420 3.78 3.41 5.42
C HIS A 420 3.30 2.26 4.50
N ASN A 421 3.77 2.16 3.24
CA ASN A 421 3.34 1.11 2.31
C ASN A 421 3.77 -0.31 2.75
N PRO A 422 3.21 -1.39 2.18
CA PRO A 422 3.64 -2.77 2.47
C PRO A 422 5.14 -3.01 2.17
N PRO A 423 5.77 -4.06 2.74
CA PRO A 423 7.23 -4.29 2.68
C PRO A 423 7.86 -4.28 1.27
N ASP A 424 7.12 -4.71 0.26
CA ASP A 424 7.55 -4.83 -1.13
C ASP A 424 7.58 -3.48 -1.88
N HIS A 425 7.09 -2.40 -1.28
CA HIS A 425 7.16 -1.05 -1.84
C HIS A 425 8.42 -0.31 -1.38
N ASN A 426 8.96 0.56 -2.24
CA ASN A 426 9.97 1.55 -1.86
C ASN A 426 9.83 2.80 -2.74
N GLY A 427 10.68 3.80 -2.55
CA GLY A 427 10.55 5.09 -3.21
C GLY A 427 11.62 6.11 -2.82
N PHE A 428 11.43 7.35 -3.28
CA PHE A 428 12.34 8.46 -3.07
C PHE A 428 11.57 9.74 -2.73
N LYS A 429 11.87 10.33 -1.56
CA LYS A 429 11.47 11.70 -1.20
C LYS A 429 12.68 12.62 -1.43
N ILE A 430 12.52 13.64 -2.28
CA ILE A 430 13.67 14.36 -2.85
C ILE A 430 13.61 15.85 -2.51
N VAL A 431 14.73 16.39 -2.02
CA VAL A 431 14.96 17.81 -1.77
C VAL A 431 16.20 18.26 -2.55
N VAL A 432 16.08 19.33 -3.33
CA VAL A 432 17.18 19.90 -4.10
C VAL A 432 17.23 21.42 -3.92
N GLY A 433 18.32 21.94 -3.36
CA GLY A 433 18.50 23.38 -3.13
C GLY A 433 17.45 23.97 -2.17
N GLY A 434 17.08 23.22 -1.14
CA GLY A 434 16.03 23.54 -0.18
C GLY A 434 14.62 23.25 -0.68
N GLU A 435 14.40 23.00 -1.97
CA GLU A 435 13.08 22.74 -2.54
C GLU A 435 12.74 21.24 -2.48
N THR A 436 11.65 20.87 -1.80
CA THR A 436 11.08 19.52 -1.91
C THR A 436 10.41 19.39 -3.27
N LEU A 437 10.86 18.42 -4.07
CA LEU A 437 10.35 18.25 -5.44
C LEU A 437 8.91 17.73 -5.42
N ALA A 438 8.07 18.31 -6.29
CA ALA A 438 6.68 17.92 -6.48
C ALA A 438 6.26 18.21 -7.93
N GLU A 439 5.18 17.56 -8.36
CA GLU A 439 4.44 17.77 -9.60
C GLU A 439 5.38 17.85 -10.82
N GLY A 440 5.46 19.03 -11.45
CA GLY A 440 6.28 19.25 -12.64
C GLY A 440 7.76 18.93 -12.46
N ALA A 441 8.30 19.07 -11.24
CA ALA A 441 9.69 18.74 -10.95
C ALA A 441 9.93 17.21 -10.95
N ILE A 442 9.01 16.43 -10.38
CA ILE A 442 9.09 14.96 -10.42
C ILE A 442 8.87 14.46 -11.85
N ALA A 443 7.93 15.06 -12.59
CA ALA A 443 7.71 14.76 -14.01
C ALA A 443 8.93 15.12 -14.89
N ASP A 444 9.70 16.14 -14.54
CA ASP A 444 10.95 16.47 -15.23
C ASP A 444 12.03 15.39 -15.00
N LEU A 445 12.14 14.81 -13.81
CA LEU A 445 13.04 13.67 -13.58
C LEU A 445 12.70 12.48 -14.48
N HIS A 446 11.43 12.13 -14.60
CA HIS A 446 10.97 11.10 -15.54
C HIS A 446 11.37 11.45 -16.99
N ARG A 447 11.10 12.70 -17.40
CA ARG A 447 11.44 13.17 -18.76
C ARG A 447 12.93 13.09 -19.05
N ARG A 448 13.81 13.48 -18.10
CA ARG A 448 15.27 13.37 -18.24
C ARG A 448 15.69 11.92 -18.53
N ILE A 449 15.14 10.97 -17.78
CA ILE A 449 15.44 9.54 -17.96
C ILE A 449 14.91 9.04 -19.30
N ALA A 450 13.66 9.34 -19.64
CA ALA A 450 13.02 8.91 -20.88
C ALA A 450 13.72 9.46 -22.15
N GLU A 451 14.23 10.69 -22.09
CA GLU A 451 14.95 11.33 -23.18
C GLU A 451 16.44 10.94 -23.24
N GLY A 452 16.97 10.31 -22.18
CA GLY A 452 18.39 10.00 -22.04
C GLY A 452 19.26 11.23 -21.75
N ARG A 453 18.68 12.28 -21.14
CA ARG A 453 19.40 13.47 -20.64
C ARG A 453 20.04 13.18 -19.29
N LEU A 454 20.93 12.18 -19.26
CA LEU A 454 21.60 11.70 -18.06
C LEU A 454 23.10 11.93 -18.19
N GLU A 455 23.72 12.45 -17.14
CA GLU A 455 25.17 12.60 -17.05
C GLU A 455 25.77 11.34 -16.42
N GLU A 456 26.84 10.80 -17.02
CA GLU A 456 27.43 9.51 -16.59
C GLU A 456 28.95 9.56 -16.37
N ASP A 457 29.62 10.65 -16.78
CA ASP A 457 31.08 10.78 -16.76
C ASP A 457 31.64 11.54 -15.54
N GLY A 458 30.77 11.84 -14.57
CA GLY A 458 31.12 12.52 -13.33
C GLY A 458 31.90 11.61 -12.35
N LEU A 459 32.67 12.25 -11.47
CA LEU A 459 33.50 11.58 -10.47
C LEU A 459 33.15 12.06 -9.04
N GLY A 460 31.86 12.03 -8.71
CA GLY A 460 31.39 12.38 -7.37
C GLY A 460 31.95 11.45 -6.29
N THR A 461 32.32 12.03 -5.15
CA THR A 461 32.80 11.29 -3.99
C THR A 461 31.67 10.63 -3.22
N TRP A 462 32.01 9.67 -2.38
CA TRP A 462 31.09 9.04 -1.44
C TRP A 462 31.74 9.00 -0.07
N ARG A 463 31.00 9.35 0.97
CA ARG A 463 31.38 9.10 2.35
C ARG A 463 30.17 8.72 3.17
N GLU A 464 30.41 7.92 4.20
CA GLU A 464 29.42 7.62 5.23
C GLU A 464 29.59 8.57 6.41
N GLN A 465 28.49 9.12 6.93
CA GLN A 465 28.52 10.00 8.08
C GLN A 465 27.20 9.95 8.86
N SER A 466 27.26 9.50 10.11
CA SER A 466 26.11 9.56 11.01
C SER A 466 25.83 10.98 11.48
N VAL A 467 24.54 11.29 11.67
CA VAL A 467 24.03 12.58 12.15
C VAL A 467 23.03 12.43 13.29
N ILE A 468 22.78 11.19 13.74
CA ILE A 468 21.76 10.86 14.75
C ILE A 468 22.05 11.58 16.08
N ASP A 469 23.31 11.59 16.52
CA ASP A 469 23.69 12.26 17.77
C ASP A 469 23.46 13.77 17.70
N ALA A 470 23.75 14.39 16.56
CA ALA A 470 23.52 15.82 16.35
C ALA A 470 22.01 16.13 16.29
N TYR A 471 21.21 15.24 15.70
CA TYR A 471 19.76 15.35 15.65
C TYR A 471 19.15 15.27 17.06
N VAL A 472 19.51 14.23 17.84
CA VAL A 472 19.06 14.05 19.22
C VAL A 472 19.46 15.25 20.08
N ALA A 473 20.73 15.67 20.02
CA ALA A 473 21.23 16.81 20.78
C ALA A 473 20.54 18.13 20.38
N LYS A 474 20.20 18.32 19.11
CA LYS A 474 19.48 19.52 18.66
C LYS A 474 18.06 19.57 19.23
N ILE A 475 17.37 18.44 19.34
CA ILE A 475 16.02 18.38 19.95
C ILE A 475 16.11 18.54 21.46
N ALA A 476 16.93 17.73 22.14
CA ALA A 476 17.05 17.76 23.60
C ALA A 476 17.66 19.07 24.14
N GLY A 477 18.41 19.80 23.31
CA GLY A 477 18.91 21.13 23.67
C GLY A 477 17.88 22.25 23.59
N ASP A 478 16.73 22.03 22.94
CA ASP A 478 15.66 23.03 22.76
C ASP A 478 14.34 22.64 23.46
N VAL A 479 14.09 21.35 23.61
CA VAL A 479 12.84 20.77 24.12
C VAL A 479 13.12 20.01 25.42
N SER A 480 12.30 20.24 26.44
CA SER A 480 12.42 19.55 27.73
C SER A 480 11.03 19.24 28.31
N ALA A 481 10.83 18.01 28.78
CA ALA A 481 9.66 17.63 29.57
C ALA A 481 9.94 17.93 31.05
N GLU A 482 9.42 19.06 31.55
CA GLU A 482 9.67 19.50 32.94
C GLU A 482 9.13 18.53 34.00
N ARG A 483 8.14 17.72 33.63
CA ARG A 483 7.58 16.62 34.40
C ARG A 483 7.82 15.30 33.68
N ARG A 484 8.23 14.28 34.43
CA ARG A 484 8.44 12.93 33.90
C ARG A 484 7.11 12.30 33.48
N LEU A 485 6.91 12.16 32.18
CA LEU A 485 5.79 11.46 31.56
C LEU A 485 6.19 10.03 31.20
N LYS A 486 5.32 9.06 31.45
CA LYS A 486 5.46 7.68 30.98
C LYS A 486 4.74 7.52 29.64
N VAL A 487 5.48 7.17 28.60
CA VAL A 487 5.01 7.14 27.21
C VAL A 487 5.25 5.78 26.60
N VAL A 488 4.22 5.15 26.05
CA VAL A 488 4.40 3.97 25.18
C VAL A 488 4.72 4.45 23.78
N VAL A 489 5.81 3.97 23.18
CA VAL A 489 6.24 4.38 21.84
C VAL A 489 6.14 3.18 20.90
N ASP A 490 5.24 3.27 19.92
CA ASP A 490 5.05 2.28 18.88
C ASP A 490 5.71 2.73 17.58
N ALA A 491 6.65 1.94 17.05
CA ALA A 491 7.27 2.23 15.76
C ALA A 491 6.82 1.29 14.63
N GLY A 492 5.97 0.28 14.91
CA GLY A 492 5.54 -0.72 13.92
C GLY A 492 6.69 -1.36 13.14
N ASN A 493 7.84 -1.58 13.80
CA ASN A 493 9.11 -2.03 13.23
C ASN A 493 9.75 -1.11 12.17
N GLY A 494 9.22 0.10 12.00
CA GLY A 494 9.77 1.16 11.17
C GLY A 494 11.06 1.75 11.72
N VAL A 495 11.75 2.54 10.89
CA VAL A 495 13.07 3.11 11.23
C VAL A 495 13.00 4.14 12.37
N ALA A 496 11.80 4.66 12.68
CA ALA A 496 11.59 5.57 13.80
C ALA A 496 12.01 4.94 15.14
N GLY A 497 11.88 3.62 15.31
CA GLY A 497 12.27 2.90 16.52
C GLY A 497 13.77 2.99 16.86
N ALA A 498 14.63 3.28 15.87
CA ALA A 498 16.06 3.46 16.09
C ALA A 498 16.44 4.82 16.72
N VAL A 499 15.54 5.81 16.69
CA VAL A 499 15.85 7.19 17.10
C VAL A 499 14.83 7.75 18.08
N ALA A 500 13.53 7.53 17.85
CA ALA A 500 12.47 8.18 18.62
C ALA A 500 12.53 7.86 20.12
N PRO A 501 12.69 6.59 20.58
CA PRO A 501 12.80 6.32 22.02
C PRO A 501 13.92 7.11 22.69
N ARG A 502 15.11 7.14 22.08
CA ARG A 502 16.25 7.89 22.60
C ARG A 502 15.97 9.40 22.68
N VAL A 503 15.34 9.99 21.66
CA VAL A 503 14.97 11.42 21.70
C VAL A 503 14.04 11.70 22.87
N LEU A 504 13.02 10.86 23.08
CA LEU A 504 12.02 11.08 24.13
C LEU A 504 12.59 10.83 25.54
N GLU A 505 13.52 9.89 25.69
CA GLU A 505 14.25 9.69 26.95
C GLU A 505 15.14 10.89 27.29
N GLU A 506 15.88 11.43 26.31
CA GLU A 506 16.80 12.57 26.49
C GLU A 506 16.07 13.88 26.86
N ILE A 507 14.82 14.06 26.43
CA ILE A 507 13.99 15.20 26.87
C ILE A 507 13.37 14.99 28.27
N GLY A 508 13.56 13.83 28.91
CA GLY A 508 13.13 13.57 30.29
C GLY A 508 11.92 12.64 30.47
N CYS A 509 11.47 11.95 29.43
CA CYS A 509 10.36 11.00 29.53
C CYS A 509 10.81 9.58 29.94
N GLU A 510 9.90 8.82 30.54
CA GLU A 510 10.03 7.37 30.68
C GLU A 510 9.40 6.70 29.47
N VAL A 511 10.21 6.06 28.63
CA VAL A 511 9.75 5.45 27.39
C VAL A 511 9.59 3.94 27.57
N VAL A 512 8.44 3.42 27.15
CA VAL A 512 8.21 1.98 27.01
C VAL A 512 8.10 1.63 25.53
N PRO A 513 9.10 0.95 24.95
CA PRO A 513 9.10 0.64 23.53
C PRO A 513 8.11 -0.47 23.19
N LEU A 514 7.37 -0.26 22.10
CA LEU A 514 6.50 -1.22 21.43
C LEU A 514 6.97 -1.30 19.97
N TYR A 515 7.31 -2.50 19.51
CA TYR A 515 7.78 -2.75 18.13
C TYR A 515 8.87 -1.78 17.62
N CYS A 516 9.79 -1.36 18.48
CA CYS A 516 10.86 -0.40 18.15
C CYS A 516 12.12 -1.05 17.53
N ASP A 517 12.21 -2.38 17.51
CA ASP A 517 13.26 -3.08 16.77
C ASP A 517 12.98 -2.92 15.26
N VAL A 518 13.93 -2.33 14.53
CA VAL A 518 13.79 -2.06 13.10
C VAL A 518 13.82 -3.38 12.33
N ASP A 519 12.68 -3.73 11.71
CA ASP A 519 12.53 -4.91 10.86
C ASP A 519 11.65 -4.57 9.65
N GLY A 520 12.29 -4.45 8.49
CA GLY A 520 11.66 -4.10 7.22
C GLY A 520 10.68 -5.13 6.66
N THR A 521 10.48 -6.27 7.34
CA THR A 521 9.41 -7.22 7.02
C THR A 521 8.07 -6.87 7.69
N PHE A 522 8.08 -5.92 8.63
CA PHE A 522 6.91 -5.46 9.42
C PHE A 522 6.11 -6.63 10.02
N PRO A 523 6.73 -7.44 10.91
CA PRO A 523 6.16 -8.72 11.35
C PRO A 523 4.95 -8.60 12.31
N ASN A 524 4.67 -7.40 12.83
CA ASN A 524 3.55 -7.13 13.74
C ASN A 524 2.38 -6.51 12.96
N HIS A 525 2.06 -5.23 13.18
CA HIS A 525 1.16 -4.46 12.31
C HIS A 525 1.96 -3.60 11.33
N HIS A 526 1.31 -3.15 10.26
CA HIS A 526 1.92 -2.16 9.37
C HIS A 526 2.14 -0.83 10.11
N PRO A 527 3.25 -0.12 9.86
CA PRO A 527 3.54 1.17 10.50
C PRO A 527 2.78 2.31 9.80
N ASP A 528 1.45 2.30 9.93
CA ASP A 528 0.55 3.37 9.50
C ASP A 528 -0.35 3.80 10.68
N PRO A 529 0.04 4.84 11.44
CA PRO A 529 -0.72 5.29 12.60
C PRO A 529 -2.01 6.05 12.23
N SER A 530 -2.26 6.30 10.94
CA SER A 530 -3.51 6.93 10.49
C SER A 530 -4.68 5.95 10.42
N ASP A 531 -4.38 4.64 10.40
CA ASP A 531 -5.37 3.57 10.45
C ASP A 531 -5.57 3.11 11.91
N PRO A 532 -6.77 3.31 12.49
CA PRO A 532 -7.07 2.90 13.86
C PRO A 532 -6.79 1.41 14.15
N ARG A 533 -6.84 0.55 13.13
CA ARG A 533 -6.58 -0.89 13.28
C ARG A 533 -5.14 -1.18 13.72
N ASN A 534 -4.20 -0.32 13.34
CA ASN A 534 -2.78 -0.45 13.71
C ASN A 534 -2.47 0.11 15.11
N LEU A 535 -3.45 0.71 15.79
CA LEU A 535 -3.26 1.30 17.13
C LEU A 535 -3.77 0.39 18.26
N GLY A 536 -4.30 -0.80 17.94
CA GLY A 536 -4.89 -1.70 18.93
C GLY A 536 -3.91 -2.14 20.02
N ASP A 537 -2.70 -2.51 19.63
CA ASP A 537 -1.64 -2.92 20.57
C ASP A 537 -1.16 -1.73 21.41
N LEU A 538 -1.02 -0.54 20.81
CA LEU A 538 -0.69 0.68 21.54
C LEU A 538 -1.75 1.03 22.59
N ILE A 539 -3.03 0.98 22.23
CA ILE A 539 -4.16 1.22 23.17
C ILE A 539 -4.09 0.23 24.34
N ALA A 540 -3.91 -1.07 24.04
CA ALA A 540 -3.80 -2.10 25.06
C ALA A 540 -2.58 -1.90 25.96
N ALA A 541 -1.43 -1.55 25.38
CA ALA A 541 -0.19 -1.30 26.10
C ALA A 541 -0.30 -0.10 27.04
N VAL A 542 -0.83 1.04 26.57
CA VAL A 542 -1.03 2.24 27.38
C VAL A 542 -1.88 1.94 28.61
N HIS A 543 -3.00 1.23 28.43
CA HIS A 543 -3.87 0.84 29.53
C HIS A 543 -3.18 -0.12 30.51
N THR A 544 -2.49 -1.14 29.98
CA THR A 544 -1.87 -2.20 30.80
C THR A 544 -0.69 -1.69 31.62
N ILE A 545 0.13 -0.81 31.03
CA ILE A 545 1.32 -0.24 31.66
C ILE A 545 0.97 0.90 32.63
N GLY A 546 -0.23 1.49 32.48
CA GLY A 546 -0.59 2.73 33.15
C GLY A 546 0.31 3.87 32.68
N ALA A 547 0.44 4.03 31.36
CA ALA A 547 1.16 5.13 30.74
C ALA A 547 0.27 6.37 30.61
N ASP A 548 0.89 7.56 30.58
CA ASP A 548 0.16 8.84 30.45
C ASP A 548 -0.43 9.00 29.03
N LEU A 549 0.28 8.46 28.03
CA LEU A 549 -0.13 8.42 26.63
C LEU A 549 0.68 7.39 25.83
N GLY A 550 0.18 7.10 24.63
CA GLY A 550 0.86 6.35 23.59
C GLY A 550 1.15 7.22 22.38
N ILE A 551 2.31 7.01 21.75
CA ILE A 551 2.72 7.67 20.52
C ILE A 551 3.07 6.60 19.50
N ALA A 552 2.47 6.65 18.31
CA ALA A 552 2.78 5.78 17.19
C ALA A 552 3.45 6.55 16.05
N PHE A 553 4.48 5.98 15.44
CA PHE A 553 5.16 6.53 14.26
C PHE A 553 4.84 5.70 13.01
N ASP A 554 4.89 6.34 11.85
CA ASP A 554 4.87 5.62 10.58
C ASP A 554 6.24 5.07 10.18
N GLY A 555 6.29 4.29 9.11
CA GLY A 555 7.46 3.47 8.75
C GLY A 555 8.77 4.24 8.59
N ASP A 556 8.70 5.52 8.20
CA ASP A 556 9.86 6.40 8.02
C ASP A 556 9.95 7.59 9.00
N GLY A 557 9.01 7.68 9.94
CA GLY A 557 9.07 8.59 11.10
C GLY A 557 8.71 10.05 10.83
N ASP A 558 8.13 10.37 9.68
CA ASP A 558 7.68 11.73 9.36
C ASP A 558 6.20 12.00 9.72
N ARG A 559 5.50 10.97 10.23
CA ARG A 559 4.15 11.08 10.81
C ARG A 559 4.09 10.59 12.24
N MET A 560 3.09 11.08 12.96
CA MET A 560 2.79 10.68 14.33
C MET A 560 1.28 10.52 14.54
N GLY A 561 0.90 9.48 15.29
CA GLY A 561 -0.42 9.30 15.90
C GLY A 561 -0.32 9.25 17.43
N VAL A 562 -1.41 9.60 18.11
CA VAL A 562 -1.45 9.71 19.59
C VAL A 562 -2.67 9.00 20.15
N VAL A 563 -2.45 8.29 21.25
CA VAL A 563 -3.47 7.61 22.04
C VAL A 563 -3.41 8.12 23.48
N THR A 564 -4.53 8.51 24.07
CA THR A 564 -4.58 8.95 25.48
C THR A 564 -4.51 7.76 26.44
N ALA A 565 -4.30 8.03 27.74
CA ALA A 565 -4.38 7.00 28.79
C ALA A 565 -5.71 6.21 28.80
N SER A 566 -6.81 6.80 28.33
CA SER A 566 -8.12 6.13 28.23
C SER A 566 -8.31 5.31 26.95
N GLY A 567 -7.34 5.33 26.03
CA GLY A 567 -7.41 4.67 24.74
C GLY A 567 -8.08 5.51 23.63
N GLU A 568 -8.37 6.79 23.88
CA GLU A 568 -8.89 7.68 22.83
C GLU A 568 -7.78 8.00 21.81
N ILE A 569 -8.09 7.84 20.52
CA ILE A 569 -7.20 8.26 19.43
C ILE A 569 -7.37 9.76 19.21
N ILE A 570 -6.29 10.52 19.37
CA ILE A 570 -6.28 11.96 19.05
C ILE A 570 -5.80 12.14 17.61
N TYR A 571 -6.73 12.51 16.73
CA TYR A 571 -6.43 12.77 15.33
C TYR A 571 -5.55 14.01 15.11
N ALA A 572 -4.83 14.00 13.99
CA ALA A 572 -3.80 14.99 13.69
C ALA A 572 -4.30 16.44 13.61
N ASP A 573 -5.54 16.65 13.19
CA ASP A 573 -6.16 17.97 13.14
C ASP A 573 -6.48 18.54 14.53
N ARG A 574 -6.79 17.69 15.51
CA ARG A 574 -6.89 18.09 16.94
C ARG A 574 -5.52 18.32 17.56
N LEU A 575 -4.53 17.46 17.28
CA LEU A 575 -3.14 17.70 17.70
C LEU A 575 -2.64 19.08 17.20
N LEU A 576 -2.98 19.42 15.95
CA LEU A 576 -2.63 20.71 15.36
C LEU A 576 -3.27 21.90 16.08
N MET A 577 -4.46 21.75 16.69
CA MET A 577 -5.05 22.80 17.51
C MET A 577 -4.19 23.11 18.73
N LEU A 578 -3.74 22.07 19.44
CA LEU A 578 -2.88 22.21 20.62
C LEU A 578 -1.53 22.84 20.22
N PHE A 579 -0.91 22.34 19.16
CA PHE A 579 0.34 22.92 18.63
C PHE A 579 0.15 24.38 18.18
N ALA A 580 -0.98 24.72 17.57
CA ALA A 580 -1.26 26.08 17.14
C ALA A 580 -1.39 27.03 18.33
N GLN A 581 -2.11 26.65 19.39
CA GLN A 581 -2.20 27.44 20.62
C GLN A 581 -0.81 27.73 21.21
N ASP A 582 0.00 26.69 21.35
CA ASP A 582 1.37 26.76 21.88
C ASP A 582 2.27 27.67 21.01
N VAL A 583 2.32 27.41 19.70
CA VAL A 583 3.12 28.20 18.76
C VAL A 583 2.69 29.66 18.73
N LEU A 584 1.38 29.93 18.68
CA LEU A 584 0.84 31.29 18.53
C LEU A 584 0.94 32.11 19.82
N ALA A 585 0.93 31.48 20.99
CA ALA A 585 1.22 32.15 22.26
C ALA A 585 2.58 32.87 22.23
N ARG A 586 3.56 32.33 21.50
CA ARG A 586 4.89 32.93 21.30
C ARG A 586 5.08 33.64 19.95
N ASN A 587 4.15 33.44 19.01
CA ASN A 587 4.20 34.00 17.66
C ASN A 587 2.84 34.62 17.25
N PRO A 588 2.36 35.68 17.94
CA PRO A 588 1.09 36.31 17.57
C PRO A 588 1.11 36.81 16.12
N GLY A 589 0.04 36.54 15.39
CA GLY A 589 -0.11 36.90 13.98
C GLY A 589 0.53 35.94 12.98
N ALA A 590 1.21 34.88 13.44
CA ALA A 590 1.82 33.90 12.54
C ALA A 590 0.78 33.09 11.77
N THR A 591 1.16 32.65 10.56
CA THR A 591 0.32 31.78 9.73
C THR A 591 0.44 30.32 10.20
N VAL A 592 -0.70 29.64 10.32
CA VAL A 592 -0.79 28.19 10.55
C VAL A 592 -1.49 27.55 9.36
N ILE A 593 -0.80 26.63 8.69
CA ILE A 593 -1.30 25.93 7.49
C ILE A 593 -1.94 24.59 7.89
N PHE A 594 -3.07 24.25 7.26
CA PHE A 594 -3.69 22.93 7.40
C PHE A 594 -4.30 22.46 6.09
N ASP A 595 -4.36 21.15 5.86
CA ASP A 595 -4.90 20.62 4.61
C ASP A 595 -6.44 20.63 4.57
N VAL A 596 -7.00 20.46 3.36
CA VAL A 596 -8.46 20.45 3.14
C VAL A 596 -9.19 19.34 3.91
N LYS A 597 -8.49 18.30 4.40
CA LYS A 597 -9.13 17.24 5.20
C LYS A 597 -9.35 17.65 6.64
N CYS A 598 -8.64 18.62 7.20
CA CYS A 598 -8.71 18.98 8.62
C CYS A 598 -10.11 19.53 9.03
N THR A 599 -10.50 19.31 10.30
CA THR A 599 -11.76 19.81 10.88
C THR A 599 -11.99 21.31 10.67
N GLY A 600 -13.26 21.73 10.59
CA GLY A 600 -13.67 23.12 10.47
C GLY A 600 -13.30 23.98 11.69
N HIS A 601 -13.15 23.36 12.86
CA HIS A 601 -12.83 24.07 14.11
C HIS A 601 -11.43 24.69 14.12
N LEU A 602 -10.47 24.13 13.38
CA LEU A 602 -9.08 24.61 13.34
C LEU A 602 -8.98 26.09 12.99
N ARG A 603 -9.80 26.55 12.03
CA ARG A 603 -9.83 27.97 11.65
C ARG A 603 -10.14 28.87 12.84
N ARG A 604 -11.15 28.48 13.63
CA ARG A 604 -11.59 29.24 14.81
C ARG A 604 -10.51 29.21 15.90
N VAL A 605 -9.98 28.03 16.22
CA VAL A 605 -8.94 27.89 17.26
C VAL A 605 -7.70 28.72 16.93
N ILE A 606 -7.25 28.69 15.67
CA ILE A 606 -6.11 29.49 15.21
C ILE A 606 -6.41 30.99 15.37
N GLN A 607 -7.60 31.45 14.98
CA GLN A 607 -7.99 32.87 15.10
C GLN A 607 -8.11 33.32 16.55
N GLU A 608 -8.74 32.51 17.40
CA GLU A 608 -8.86 32.78 18.84
C GLU A 608 -7.48 32.80 19.54
N SER A 609 -6.52 32.05 19.00
CA SER A 609 -5.11 32.06 19.43
C SER A 609 -4.28 33.18 18.77
N ALA A 610 -4.93 34.18 18.16
CA ALA A 610 -4.29 35.31 17.47
C ALA A 610 -3.42 34.94 16.26
N GLY A 611 -3.70 33.82 15.58
CA GLY A 611 -3.01 33.40 14.35
C GLY A 611 -3.82 33.62 13.06
N VAL A 612 -3.17 33.36 11.93
CA VAL A 612 -3.77 33.42 10.59
C VAL A 612 -3.96 32.01 10.03
N PRO A 613 -5.21 31.50 9.92
CA PRO A 613 -5.46 30.17 9.39
C PRO A 613 -5.35 30.15 7.86
N LEU A 614 -4.57 29.22 7.33
CA LEU A 614 -4.41 29.03 5.88
C LEU A 614 -4.69 27.58 5.48
N MET A 615 -5.87 27.34 4.91
CA MET A 615 -6.19 26.03 4.34
C MET A 615 -5.46 25.83 3.00
N TRP A 616 -4.84 24.66 2.81
CA TRP A 616 -4.08 24.34 1.59
C TRP A 616 -4.32 22.91 1.08
N ARG A 617 -3.68 22.58 -0.04
CA ARG A 617 -3.77 21.28 -0.72
C ARG A 617 -3.12 20.18 0.12
N THR A 618 -3.68 18.98 0.07
CA THR A 618 -3.11 17.78 0.72
C THR A 618 -1.85 17.35 0.00
N GLY A 619 -0.79 17.01 0.73
CA GLY A 619 0.48 16.51 0.25
C GLY A 619 1.65 17.22 0.92
N HIS A 620 2.47 16.46 1.64
CA HIS A 620 3.58 16.98 2.45
C HIS A 620 4.56 17.89 1.68
N SER A 621 4.89 17.56 0.42
CA SER A 621 5.73 18.41 -0.44
C SER A 621 5.05 19.75 -0.79
N LEU A 622 3.73 19.77 -1.00
CA LEU A 622 2.98 21.01 -1.27
C LEU A 622 2.86 21.90 -0.02
N ILE A 623 2.70 21.29 1.15
CA ILE A 623 2.67 22.01 2.42
C ILE A 623 4.03 22.65 2.71
N LYS A 624 5.14 21.92 2.54
CA LYS A 624 6.51 22.48 2.67
C LYS A 624 6.75 23.65 1.72
N ALA A 625 6.32 23.52 0.46
CA ALA A 625 6.40 24.62 -0.51
C ALA A 625 5.59 25.83 -0.04
N LYS A 626 4.37 25.62 0.47
CA LYS A 626 3.50 26.70 0.93
C LYS A 626 4.01 27.38 2.21
N MET A 627 4.60 26.62 3.13
CA MET A 627 5.26 27.17 4.32
C MET A 627 6.39 28.11 3.92
N ARG A 628 7.24 27.71 2.98
CA ARG A 628 8.32 28.57 2.47
C ARG A 628 7.80 29.83 1.80
N GLU A 629 6.74 29.71 0.99
CA GLU A 629 6.12 30.86 0.31
C GLU A 629 5.55 31.88 1.30
N THR A 630 4.96 31.41 2.39
CA THR A 630 4.18 32.25 3.32
C THR A 630 4.94 32.64 4.59
N GLY A 631 6.06 31.97 4.89
CA GLY A 631 6.74 32.09 6.17
C GLY A 631 5.88 31.58 7.34
N ALA A 632 5.03 30.59 7.11
CA ALA A 632 4.18 30.01 8.15
C ALA A 632 5.02 29.39 9.27
N ALA A 633 4.60 29.63 10.52
CA ALA A 633 5.31 29.13 11.70
C ALA A 633 5.00 27.65 11.99
N LEU A 634 3.84 27.18 11.55
CA LEU A 634 3.36 25.82 11.77
C LEU A 634 2.52 25.36 10.57
N ALA A 635 2.63 24.09 10.24
CA ALA A 635 1.65 23.41 9.40
C ALA A 635 1.34 22.01 9.93
N GLY A 636 0.19 21.48 9.56
CA GLY A 636 -0.14 20.08 9.79
C GLY A 636 -1.11 19.52 8.77
N GLU A 637 -1.08 18.21 8.58
CA GLU A 637 -1.99 17.48 7.70
C GLU A 637 -2.75 16.41 8.47
N MET A 638 -3.96 16.10 8.02
CA MET A 638 -4.76 15.04 8.63
C MET A 638 -4.08 13.66 8.62
N SER A 639 -3.10 13.44 7.74
CA SER A 639 -2.30 12.20 7.72
C SER A 639 -1.27 12.09 8.85
N GLY A 640 -1.09 13.11 9.68
CA GLY A 640 -0.14 13.08 10.81
C GLY A 640 1.23 13.70 10.53
N HIS A 641 1.42 14.36 9.39
CA HIS A 641 2.60 15.19 9.16
C HIS A 641 2.45 16.53 9.89
N PHE A 642 3.47 16.93 10.65
CA PHE A 642 3.54 18.22 11.34
C PHE A 642 4.85 18.93 11.02
N PHE A 643 4.76 20.21 10.71
CA PHE A 643 5.87 21.00 10.19
C PHE A 643 6.06 22.23 11.09
N PHE A 644 7.13 22.25 11.87
CA PHE A 644 7.42 23.35 12.78
C PHE A 644 8.49 24.26 12.20
N ALA A 645 8.23 25.56 12.19
CA ALA A 645 9.16 26.61 11.81
C ALA A 645 9.08 27.81 12.78
N ASP A 646 8.55 27.60 13.99
CA ASP A 646 8.31 28.66 14.96
C ASP A 646 9.61 29.15 15.60
N ASN A 647 9.80 30.47 15.64
CA ASN A 647 10.94 31.15 16.31
C ASN A 647 12.32 30.53 16.06
N ASN A 648 12.58 29.97 14.86
CA ASN A 648 13.80 29.24 14.52
C ASN A 648 14.13 28.05 15.44
N ARG A 649 13.14 27.51 16.18
CA ARG A 649 13.30 26.29 16.97
C ARG A 649 13.54 25.09 16.07
N TRP A 650 12.83 25.05 14.93
CA TRP A 650 12.90 23.99 13.92
C TRP A 650 12.89 24.51 12.48
N TYR A 651 13.05 23.61 11.51
CA TYR A 651 13.47 23.93 10.14
C TYR A 651 12.35 23.90 9.08
N GLY A 652 11.10 23.65 9.47
CA GLY A 652 9.94 23.70 8.57
C GLY A 652 9.69 22.45 7.71
N PHE A 653 10.39 21.34 7.97
CA PHE A 653 10.05 20.03 7.40
C PHE A 653 9.17 19.21 8.34
N ASP A 654 8.48 18.23 7.77
CA ASP A 654 7.68 17.22 8.46
C ASP A 654 8.57 16.32 9.31
N ASP A 655 8.30 16.28 10.61
CA ASP A 655 9.05 15.48 11.58
C ASP A 655 8.12 14.98 12.68
N GLY A 656 7.75 13.70 12.61
CA GLY A 656 6.89 13.06 13.62
C GLY A 656 7.58 12.98 14.98
N ILE A 657 8.89 12.72 15.00
CA ILE A 657 9.68 12.56 16.23
C ILE A 657 9.80 13.91 16.95
N TYR A 658 10.08 14.98 16.23
CA TYR A 658 10.07 16.33 16.80
C TYR A 658 8.67 16.76 17.24
N ALA A 659 7.62 16.40 16.50
CA ALA A 659 6.24 16.65 16.90
C ALA A 659 5.87 15.93 18.21
N ALA A 660 6.37 14.70 18.41
CA ALA A 660 6.22 13.97 19.67
C ALA A 660 6.93 14.68 20.82
N ALA A 661 8.16 15.14 20.61
CA ALA A 661 8.89 15.91 21.62
C ALA A 661 8.14 17.20 21.99
N ARG A 662 7.61 17.93 21.00
CA ARG A 662 6.80 19.15 21.21
C ARG A 662 5.47 18.87 21.93
N LEU A 663 4.82 17.76 21.65
CA LEU A 663 3.63 17.35 22.39
C LEU A 663 3.96 17.13 23.86
N LEU A 664 5.04 16.40 24.14
CA LEU A 664 5.46 16.10 25.51
C LEU A 664 5.93 17.33 26.27
N GLU A 665 6.58 18.29 25.59
CA GLU A 665 6.87 19.62 26.15
C GLU A 665 5.60 20.33 26.64
N ILE A 666 4.56 20.38 25.79
CA ILE A 666 3.30 21.06 26.12
C ILE A 666 2.59 20.35 27.27
N VAL A 667 2.50 19.02 27.22
CA VAL A 667 1.81 18.21 28.25
C VAL A 667 2.55 18.26 29.59
N ALA A 668 3.89 18.20 29.56
CA ALA A 668 4.69 18.24 30.78
C ALA A 668 4.76 19.65 31.39
N GLY A 669 4.66 20.70 30.57
CA GLY A 669 4.64 22.09 31.01
C GLY A 669 3.26 22.62 31.43
N ASP A 670 2.21 21.80 31.40
CA ASP A 670 0.89 22.19 31.88
C ASP A 670 0.89 22.37 33.41
N LEU A 671 0.69 23.61 33.87
CA LEU A 671 0.75 23.97 35.30
C LEU A 671 -0.38 23.35 36.14
N GLU A 672 -1.48 22.94 35.50
CA GLU A 672 -2.58 22.25 36.15
C GLU A 672 -2.37 20.72 36.19
N GLU A 673 -1.27 20.24 35.62
CA GLU A 673 -0.91 18.82 35.49
C GLU A 673 -2.04 17.95 34.93
N ARG A 674 -2.80 18.51 33.98
CA ARG A 674 -3.94 17.82 33.37
C ARG A 674 -3.47 16.61 32.58
N SER A 675 -4.34 15.61 32.50
CA SER A 675 -4.12 14.47 31.61
C SER A 675 -4.24 14.91 30.15
N VAL A 676 -3.63 14.14 29.23
CA VAL A 676 -3.75 14.39 27.79
C VAL A 676 -5.23 14.43 27.37
N ALA A 677 -6.05 13.51 27.88
CA ALA A 677 -7.49 13.51 27.61
C ALA A 677 -8.16 14.82 28.04
N ALA A 678 -7.88 15.30 29.27
CA ALA A 678 -8.45 16.55 29.77
C ALA A 678 -8.02 17.79 28.95
N LEU A 679 -6.76 17.84 28.49
CA LEU A 679 -6.28 18.90 27.60
C LEU A 679 -7.05 18.91 26.27
N PHE A 680 -7.32 17.73 25.70
CA PHE A 680 -8.06 17.63 24.44
C PHE A 680 -9.57 17.83 24.61
N GLU A 681 -10.16 17.54 25.78
CA GLU A 681 -11.57 17.83 26.08
C GLU A 681 -11.90 19.33 26.04
N GLU A 682 -10.94 20.21 26.34
CA GLU A 682 -11.12 21.66 26.21
C GLU A 682 -11.10 22.14 24.75
N LEU A 683 -10.54 21.34 23.85
CA LEU A 683 -10.50 21.64 22.43
C LEU A 683 -11.80 21.21 21.75
N PRO A 684 -12.34 22.03 20.83
CA PRO A 684 -13.58 21.69 20.14
C PRO A 684 -13.44 20.38 19.35
N SER A 685 -14.46 19.53 19.48
CA SER A 685 -14.57 18.25 18.79
C SER A 685 -15.84 18.19 17.94
N SER A 686 -15.80 17.36 16.91
CA SER A 686 -16.89 17.13 15.96
C SER A 686 -17.19 15.65 15.80
N VAL A 687 -18.38 15.34 15.26
CA VAL A 687 -18.73 13.99 14.81
C VAL A 687 -18.25 13.84 13.36
N SER A 688 -17.19 13.07 13.15
CA SER A 688 -16.58 12.87 11.83
C SER A 688 -16.74 11.45 11.33
N THR A 689 -16.70 11.28 10.01
CA THR A 689 -16.43 9.97 9.41
C THR A 689 -14.93 9.68 9.45
N PRO A 690 -14.53 8.39 9.40
CA PRO A 690 -13.20 8.05 8.92
C PRO A 690 -13.00 8.55 7.48
N GLU A 691 -11.78 8.44 6.97
CA GLU A 691 -11.53 8.61 5.54
C GLU A 691 -12.26 7.50 4.77
N LEU A 692 -13.11 7.89 3.81
CA LEU A 692 -13.84 6.96 2.97
C LEU A 692 -13.25 6.97 1.57
N ARG A 693 -13.19 5.80 0.93
CA ARG A 693 -12.58 5.65 -0.40
C ARG A 693 -13.55 4.98 -1.37
N LEU A 694 -13.60 5.50 -2.59
CA LEU A 694 -14.27 4.87 -3.73
C LEU A 694 -13.22 4.56 -4.80
N PRO A 695 -12.77 3.31 -4.92
CA PRO A 695 -11.86 2.88 -5.99
C PRO A 695 -12.46 3.16 -7.37
N MET A 696 -11.63 3.60 -8.30
CA MET A 696 -11.98 3.84 -9.69
C MET A 696 -10.82 3.41 -10.61
N GLU A 697 -11.03 3.45 -11.91
CA GLU A 697 -9.94 3.26 -12.87
C GLU A 697 -8.93 4.42 -12.85
N GLU A 698 -7.70 4.15 -13.27
CA GLU A 698 -6.62 5.15 -13.33
C GLU A 698 -7.06 6.41 -14.11
N GLY A 699 -6.82 7.59 -13.53
CA GLY A 699 -7.23 8.88 -14.08
C GLY A 699 -8.73 9.19 -14.05
N ALA A 700 -9.61 8.23 -13.76
CA ALA A 700 -11.06 8.47 -13.64
C ALA A 700 -11.43 9.41 -12.48
N PRO A 701 -10.81 9.34 -11.28
CA PRO A 701 -11.11 10.26 -10.17
C PRO A 701 -10.93 11.73 -10.55
N PHE A 702 -9.85 12.08 -11.24
CA PHE A 702 -9.58 13.47 -11.66
C PHE A 702 -10.63 13.97 -12.66
N ARG A 703 -10.99 13.16 -13.66
CA ARG A 703 -12.06 13.49 -14.61
C ARG A 703 -13.40 13.67 -13.90
N PHE A 704 -13.68 12.82 -12.91
CA PHE A 704 -14.90 12.90 -12.13
C PHE A 704 -14.97 14.18 -11.30
N ILE A 705 -13.88 14.56 -10.61
CA ILE A 705 -13.82 15.81 -9.82
C ILE A 705 -14.07 17.03 -10.71
N GLU A 706 -13.48 17.09 -11.91
CA GLU A 706 -13.71 18.21 -12.83
C GLU A 706 -15.18 18.30 -13.29
N ALA A 707 -15.79 17.17 -13.63
CA ALA A 707 -17.22 17.11 -13.97
C ALA A 707 -18.11 17.51 -12.78
N PHE A 708 -17.79 17.04 -11.58
CA PHE A 708 -18.48 17.37 -10.34
C PHE A 708 -18.38 18.86 -10.03
N ARG A 709 -17.21 19.47 -10.25
CA ARG A 709 -16.98 20.90 -10.02
C ARG A 709 -17.82 21.80 -10.92
N THR A 710 -18.07 21.36 -12.15
CA THR A 710 -18.85 22.16 -13.11
C THR A 710 -20.36 22.04 -12.87
N SER A 711 -20.81 20.93 -12.28
CA SER A 711 -22.23 20.58 -12.17
C SER A 711 -22.83 20.77 -10.77
N ALA A 712 -22.03 20.70 -9.70
CA ALA A 712 -22.53 20.73 -8.34
C ALA A 712 -22.71 22.17 -7.83
N THR A 713 -23.93 22.47 -7.38
CA THR A 713 -24.24 23.68 -6.60
C THR A 713 -24.60 23.31 -5.16
N PHE A 714 -24.12 24.14 -4.24
CA PHE A 714 -24.38 24.02 -2.81
C PHE A 714 -24.89 25.36 -2.30
N ASP A 715 -26.15 25.36 -1.84
CA ASP A 715 -26.79 26.54 -1.27
C ASP A 715 -26.32 26.74 0.17
N ASP A 716 -26.25 28.01 0.60
CA ASP A 716 -25.90 28.42 1.96
C ASP A 716 -24.57 27.85 2.50
N ALA A 717 -23.61 27.62 1.61
CA ALA A 717 -22.32 27.03 1.95
C ALA A 717 -21.14 27.75 1.29
N ARG A 718 -19.97 27.68 1.93
CA ARG A 718 -18.71 28.11 1.33
C ARG A 718 -18.06 26.95 0.60
N VAL A 719 -17.92 27.08 -0.72
CA VAL A 719 -17.26 26.07 -1.55
C VAL A 719 -15.78 26.43 -1.75
N THR A 720 -14.90 25.48 -1.48
CA THR A 720 -13.44 25.59 -1.68
C THR A 720 -13.00 24.53 -2.67
N THR A 721 -12.29 24.93 -3.73
CA THR A 721 -11.86 24.03 -4.83
C THR A 721 -10.34 24.00 -5.02
N ILE A 722 -9.57 24.19 -3.94
CA ILE A 722 -8.09 24.16 -4.01
C ILE A 722 -7.54 22.74 -4.20
N ASP A 723 -8.24 21.73 -3.66
CA ASP A 723 -7.94 20.31 -3.75
C ASP A 723 -9.25 19.52 -3.64
N GLY A 724 -9.78 19.07 -4.78
CA GLY A 724 -11.13 18.53 -4.86
C GLY A 724 -12.21 19.60 -4.63
N ILE A 725 -13.30 19.21 -3.97
CA ILE A 725 -14.39 20.10 -3.58
C ILE A 725 -14.69 19.90 -2.09
N ARG A 726 -14.37 20.92 -1.30
CA ARG A 726 -14.78 21.06 0.09
C ARG A 726 -15.94 22.04 0.20
N VAL A 727 -16.95 21.70 0.96
CA VAL A 727 -18.13 22.54 1.19
C VAL A 727 -18.34 22.70 2.69
N ASP A 728 -18.21 23.93 3.19
CA ASP A 728 -18.41 24.27 4.60
C ASP A 728 -19.78 24.95 4.81
N TRP A 729 -20.63 24.36 5.64
CA TRP A 729 -21.82 24.95 6.24
C TRP A 729 -21.49 25.46 7.66
N PRO A 730 -22.38 26.25 8.30
CA PRO A 730 -22.15 26.75 9.67
C PRO A 730 -21.94 25.65 10.74
N ASP A 731 -22.50 24.47 10.53
CA ASP A 731 -22.61 23.35 11.49
C ASP A 731 -21.92 22.04 10.99
N GLY A 732 -21.16 22.12 9.90
CA GLY A 732 -20.42 20.97 9.36
C GLY A 732 -19.87 21.18 7.95
N TRP A 733 -19.02 20.26 7.48
CA TRP A 733 -18.43 20.31 6.15
C TRP A 733 -18.27 18.92 5.53
N GLY A 734 -18.20 18.88 4.20
CA GLY A 734 -17.89 17.66 3.45
C GLY A 734 -16.82 17.90 2.40
N LEU A 735 -16.06 16.85 2.08
CA LEU A 735 -15.00 16.86 1.06
C LEU A 735 -15.16 15.67 0.13
N VAL A 736 -14.92 15.91 -1.16
CA VAL A 736 -14.56 14.88 -2.14
C VAL A 736 -13.33 15.34 -2.91
N ARG A 737 -12.31 14.48 -3.03
CA ARG A 737 -11.11 14.76 -3.81
C ARG A 737 -10.58 13.51 -4.51
N ALA A 738 -9.77 13.69 -5.55
CA ALA A 738 -9.01 12.61 -6.15
C ALA A 738 -7.76 12.33 -5.29
N SER A 739 -7.46 11.06 -5.04
CA SER A 739 -6.20 10.67 -4.41
C SER A 739 -5.04 10.82 -5.40
N ASN A 740 -3.88 11.25 -4.91
CA ASN A 740 -2.64 11.38 -5.69
C ASN A 740 -1.76 10.13 -5.64
N THR A 741 -2.08 9.18 -4.77
CA THR A 741 -1.31 7.96 -4.54
C THR A 741 -2.04 6.70 -4.99
N SER A 742 -3.35 6.76 -5.21
CA SER A 742 -4.19 5.64 -5.61
C SER A 742 -5.32 6.10 -6.54
N PRO A 743 -5.80 5.28 -7.48
CA PRO A 743 -6.92 5.64 -8.36
C PRO A 743 -8.26 5.55 -7.60
N ALA A 744 -8.52 6.50 -6.70
CA ALA A 744 -9.74 6.54 -5.90
C ALA A 744 -10.21 7.97 -5.64
N LEU A 745 -11.52 8.13 -5.44
CA LEU A 745 -12.08 9.30 -4.76
C LEU A 745 -11.98 9.11 -3.26
N VAL A 746 -11.62 10.18 -2.56
CA VAL A 746 -11.50 10.24 -1.11
C VAL A 746 -12.54 11.20 -0.56
N PHE A 747 -13.26 10.77 0.46
CA PHE A 747 -14.29 11.56 1.13
C PHE A 747 -14.00 11.67 2.63
N ARG A 748 -14.38 12.80 3.21
CA ARG A 748 -14.46 13.00 4.65
C ARG A 748 -15.62 13.95 4.95
N PHE A 749 -16.37 13.63 6.00
CA PHE A 749 -17.47 14.45 6.48
C PHE A 749 -17.32 14.69 7.97
N ASP A 750 -17.74 15.86 8.42
CA ASP A 750 -17.50 16.35 9.77
C ASP A 750 -18.60 17.34 10.14
N ALA A 751 -19.18 17.22 11.33
CA ALA A 751 -20.25 18.11 11.76
C ALA A 751 -20.38 18.18 13.28
N ASP A 752 -21.02 19.23 13.79
CA ASP A 752 -21.22 19.44 15.24
C ASP A 752 -22.15 18.38 15.86
N THR A 753 -23.02 17.78 15.04
CA THR A 753 -23.98 16.75 15.48
C THR A 753 -24.14 15.64 14.45
N ALA A 754 -24.53 14.44 14.90
CA ALA A 754 -24.84 13.32 14.00
C ALA A 754 -25.93 13.67 12.96
N LYS A 755 -26.90 14.51 13.34
CA LYS A 755 -27.96 14.98 12.42
C LYS A 755 -27.39 15.88 11.32
N ALA A 756 -26.49 16.79 11.66
CA ALA A 756 -25.82 17.64 10.68
C ALA A 756 -24.89 16.81 9.78
N LEU A 757 -24.19 15.82 10.33
CA LEU A 757 -23.34 14.91 9.55
C LEU A 757 -24.12 14.18 8.46
N GLU A 758 -25.28 13.62 8.81
CA GLU A 758 -26.14 12.94 7.84
C GLU A 758 -26.70 13.90 6.78
N ARG A 759 -27.06 15.13 7.15
CA ARG A 759 -27.46 16.16 6.18
C ARG A 759 -26.33 16.45 5.17
N VAL A 760 -25.10 16.61 5.65
CA VAL A 760 -23.93 16.86 4.81
C VAL A 760 -23.66 15.69 3.87
N LYS A 761 -23.66 14.45 4.38
CA LYS A 761 -23.52 13.23 3.56
C LYS A 761 -24.59 13.15 2.47
N GLN A 762 -25.85 13.41 2.83
CA GLN A 762 -26.96 13.39 1.87
C GLN A 762 -26.83 14.48 0.80
N ALA A 763 -26.36 15.67 1.18
CA ALA A 763 -26.08 16.73 0.23
C ALA A 763 -25.05 16.27 -0.81
N PHE A 764 -23.92 15.68 -0.38
CA PHE A 764 -22.92 15.12 -1.29
C PHE A 764 -23.46 13.97 -2.12
N ARG A 765 -24.15 13.00 -1.51
CA ARG A 765 -24.75 11.84 -2.20
C ARG A 765 -25.62 12.28 -3.38
N GLN A 766 -26.51 13.24 -3.15
CA GLN A 766 -27.42 13.74 -4.19
C GLN A 766 -26.66 14.34 -5.38
N ARG A 767 -25.63 15.17 -5.15
CA ARG A 767 -24.87 15.80 -6.24
C ARG A 767 -23.95 14.79 -6.94
N LEU A 768 -23.32 13.87 -6.21
CA LEU A 768 -22.44 12.86 -6.78
C LEU A 768 -23.21 11.92 -7.72
N LEU A 769 -24.38 11.45 -7.28
CA LEU A 769 -25.25 10.60 -8.10
C LEU A 769 -25.92 11.36 -9.26
N ALA A 770 -25.98 12.69 -9.20
CA ALA A 770 -26.43 13.50 -10.33
C ALA A 770 -25.39 13.53 -11.47
N VAL A 771 -24.10 13.41 -11.15
CA VAL A 771 -23.02 13.29 -12.14
C VAL A 771 -22.94 11.87 -12.68
N ASP A 772 -22.95 10.87 -11.79
CA ASP A 772 -22.90 9.46 -12.16
C ASP A 772 -23.79 8.62 -11.24
N ARG A 773 -24.91 8.14 -11.79
CA ARG A 773 -25.90 7.32 -11.06
C ARG A 773 -25.41 5.91 -10.75
N SER A 774 -24.31 5.46 -11.35
CA SER A 774 -23.77 4.11 -11.16
C SER A 774 -22.84 3.99 -9.95
N LEU A 775 -22.44 5.10 -9.33
CA LEU A 775 -21.53 5.10 -8.19
C LEU A 775 -22.13 4.38 -6.97
N VAL A 776 -21.36 3.42 -6.43
CA VAL A 776 -21.65 2.78 -5.14
C VAL A 776 -20.93 3.55 -4.05
N LEU A 777 -21.60 4.56 -3.49
CA LEU A 777 -20.99 5.44 -2.49
C LEU A 777 -20.76 4.74 -1.14
N PRO A 778 -19.60 4.92 -0.48
CA PRO A 778 -19.23 4.24 0.76
C PRO A 778 -19.78 4.90 2.04
N PHE A 779 -20.74 5.81 1.91
CA PHE A 779 -21.47 6.50 2.98
C PHE A 779 -22.92 6.61 2.57
#